data_AF-A0A5N5T9H5-F1
#
_entry.id   AF-A0A5N5T9H5-F1
#
_cell.length_a   1.000
_cell.length_b   1.000
_cell.length_c   1.000
_cell.angle_alpha   90.00
_cell.angle_beta   90.00
_cell.angle_gamma   90.00
#
_symmetry.space_group_name_H-M   'P 1'
#
loop_
_entity.id
_entity.type
_entity.pdbx_description
1 polymer ?
#
loop_
_entity_poly.entity_id
_entity_poly.type
_entity_poly.pdbx_seq_one_letter_code
_entity_poly.pdbx_strand_id
1 'polypeptide(L)'
;MTNPLNEDYHGIDIIFMTAIRCGALLYTYHQFQILSRLGSKYLFGIAAIIVVFSSAVFCCTVLKLLDCDISDLKDAVFFFLLLIDLNKARFLAQYALDSSSYKEVQDNIAEGLSLMGPTLTLDTIAEALLIGAGTLSVAFENIVSTQEKNISKIIMSAGLFLVHGITRWSFDPEKIRLSVIDLDLNESFQESTEPPFIVRWLNAGLDHAVILVILGVLLIKFTFFENFGILRENTQFGLEKKKNSLEGGTKKSANMTHVFVQTEPSESVTESDDKRIDDSQTRSLEECLKLSQTDDGIAQLNDEELLLLLENNSLPHRTLERRLNDTFRAVSIRRSYVSKKISDTQAFSYLPYKDYNYEKVLGTCCENVIGYVPVPVGVAGPLKVNGTDYMIPLATTEGALVASTSRGCKAITKSNGAKSLVYKDGMSRGPVVELPSAAKAIEVSKWIKNKDNYSLLEESFNSTSNFARLVDIHPFHAARFLFLRFEATTGDAMGMNMVAKGTEASLVKLKQVFPEMEVVSISGNVCTDKKPSAINWILGRGKSVVCEATIPAATVETVLKTTTKKLVETNEKKNYIGSSIAGSIGGNNAHAANIIAALFIACGQDPAQVVESCSCITVMERTGELEKDLYASVTMPCIEVGTVGGGTTLPPQAACLSMLGVKGPSKVLSGEHASKLATIAAATVLAAELSLMASLSEQTLVSSHLTLNRRPKPAASSI
;
A
#
# COMPACT_ATOMS: atom_id res chain seq x y z
N MET A 1 5.88 13.97 -69.19
CA MET A 1 6.08 12.71 -68.45
C MET A 1 6.20 13.08 -66.98
N THR A 2 5.08 13.05 -66.28
CA THR A 2 4.99 13.20 -64.83
C THR A 2 5.55 11.92 -64.19
N ASN A 3 6.41 12.10 -63.18
CA ASN A 3 7.14 11.02 -62.53
C ASN A 3 6.12 10.14 -61.75
N PRO A 4 5.97 8.84 -62.05
CA PRO A 4 4.93 7.97 -61.45
C PRO A 4 5.09 7.83 -59.93
N LEU A 5 6.28 8.11 -59.41
CA LEU A 5 6.53 8.15 -57.96
C LEU A 5 5.72 9.23 -57.23
N ASN A 6 5.36 10.36 -57.86
CA ASN A 6 4.63 11.44 -57.19
C ASN A 6 3.14 11.14 -56.93
N GLU A 7 2.52 10.22 -57.69
CA GLU A 7 1.11 9.85 -57.50
C GLU A 7 0.92 8.91 -56.30
N ASP A 8 1.85 7.97 -56.09
CA ASP A 8 1.83 7.04 -54.95
C ASP A 8 2.00 7.77 -53.60
N TYR A 9 2.85 8.80 -53.53
CA TYR A 9 3.00 9.61 -52.31
C TYR A 9 1.76 10.45 -52.00
N HIS A 10 1.04 10.92 -53.03
CA HIS A 10 -0.19 11.69 -52.81
C HIS A 10 -1.32 10.81 -52.28
N GLY A 11 -1.38 9.53 -52.69
CA GLY A 11 -2.30 8.54 -52.12
C GLY A 11 -2.02 8.23 -50.65
N ILE A 12 -0.74 8.08 -50.28
CA ILE A 12 -0.32 7.83 -48.89
C ILE A 12 -0.65 9.02 -47.99
N ASP A 13 -0.40 10.26 -48.45
CA ASP A 13 -0.75 11.46 -47.69
C ASP A 13 -2.27 11.59 -47.46
N ILE A 14 -3.09 11.25 -48.47
CA ILE A 14 -4.55 11.27 -48.34
C ILE A 14 -5.03 10.21 -47.33
N ILE A 15 -4.50 8.98 -47.38
CA ILE A 15 -4.85 7.91 -46.44
C ILE A 15 -4.43 8.29 -45.02
N PHE A 16 -3.22 8.84 -44.85
CA PHE A 16 -2.68 9.26 -43.57
C PHE A 16 -3.49 10.40 -42.94
N MET A 17 -3.79 11.44 -43.72
CA MET A 17 -4.63 12.56 -43.26
C MET A 17 -6.07 12.12 -42.95
N THR A 18 -6.60 11.14 -43.68
CA THR A 18 -7.92 10.56 -43.38
C THR A 18 -7.92 9.76 -42.08
N ALA A 19 -6.86 8.98 -41.82
CA ALA A 19 -6.69 8.25 -40.55
C ALA A 19 -6.60 9.21 -39.35
N ILE A 20 -5.86 10.32 -39.50
CA ILE A 20 -5.76 11.37 -38.49
C ILE A 20 -7.12 12.03 -38.23
N ARG A 21 -7.88 12.35 -39.28
CA ARG A 21 -9.24 12.92 -39.15
C ARG A 21 -10.20 11.97 -38.43
N CYS A 22 -10.19 10.68 -38.79
CA CYS A 22 -11.01 9.66 -38.12
C CYS A 22 -10.59 9.46 -36.65
N GLY A 23 -9.28 9.43 -36.37
CA GLY A 23 -8.73 9.37 -35.02
C GLY A 23 -9.14 10.57 -34.17
N ALA A 24 -9.07 11.78 -34.74
CA ALA A 24 -9.49 13.02 -34.08
C ALA A 24 -10.97 12.99 -33.69
N LEU A 25 -11.84 12.51 -34.59
CA LEU A 25 -13.28 12.38 -34.32
C LEU A 25 -13.57 11.35 -33.22
N LEU A 26 -12.94 10.18 -33.27
CA LEU A 26 -13.09 9.14 -32.25
C LEU A 26 -12.57 9.58 -30.88
N TYR A 27 -11.40 10.24 -30.85
CA TYR A 27 -10.81 10.76 -29.63
C TYR A 27 -11.69 11.86 -29.01
N THR A 28 -12.18 12.78 -29.84
CA THR A 28 -13.13 13.82 -29.43
C THR A 28 -14.38 13.19 -28.83
N TYR A 29 -14.97 12.19 -29.49
CA TYR A 29 -16.14 11.45 -28.98
C TYR A 29 -15.86 10.76 -27.64
N HIS A 30 -14.69 10.11 -27.49
CA HIS A 30 -14.28 9.46 -26.24
C HIS A 30 -14.10 10.48 -25.09
N GLN A 31 -13.46 11.62 -25.35
CA GLN A 31 -13.34 12.70 -24.36
C GLN A 31 -14.73 13.25 -23.96
N PHE A 32 -15.65 13.40 -24.91
CA PHE A 32 -17.04 13.78 -24.63
C PHE A 32 -17.78 12.72 -23.78
N GLN A 33 -17.55 11.42 -24.00
CA GLN A 33 -18.11 10.34 -23.16
C GLN A 33 -17.54 10.32 -21.74
N ILE A 34 -16.25 10.60 -21.56
CA ILE A 34 -15.63 10.71 -20.23
C ILE A 34 -16.26 11.89 -19.48
N LEU A 35 -16.42 13.03 -20.14
CA LEU A 35 -17.01 14.22 -19.52
C LEU A 35 -18.50 14.05 -19.17
N SER A 36 -19.28 13.28 -19.95
CA SER A 36 -20.72 13.10 -19.71
C SER A 36 -21.05 12.25 -18.48
N ARG A 37 -20.12 11.40 -18.02
CA ARG A 37 -20.27 10.58 -16.81
C ARG A 37 -20.22 11.36 -15.50
N LEU A 38 -19.97 12.67 -15.54
CA LEU A 38 -19.58 13.49 -14.37
C LEU A 38 -20.63 14.54 -13.94
N GLY A 39 -21.86 14.47 -14.46
CA GLY A 39 -23.06 14.97 -13.77
C GLY A 39 -23.42 16.47 -13.82
N SER A 40 -22.56 17.38 -14.28
CA SER A 40 -22.89 18.83 -14.37
C SER A 40 -22.85 19.40 -15.79
N LYS A 41 -24.01 19.80 -16.32
CA LYS A 41 -24.17 20.38 -17.67
C LYS A 41 -23.51 21.76 -17.84
N TYR A 42 -23.34 22.53 -16.75
CA TYR A 42 -22.78 23.88 -16.77
C TYR A 42 -21.25 23.87 -16.87
N LEU A 43 -20.60 23.00 -16.10
CA LEU A 43 -19.13 22.83 -16.13
C LEU A 43 -18.64 22.38 -17.51
N PHE A 44 -19.45 21.54 -18.16
CA PHE A 44 -19.25 21.09 -19.53
C PHE A 44 -19.26 22.24 -20.55
N GLY A 45 -20.27 23.11 -20.48
CA GLY A 45 -20.39 24.26 -21.40
C GLY A 45 -19.22 25.24 -21.24
N ILE A 46 -18.78 25.51 -20.01
CA ILE A 46 -17.68 26.42 -19.73
C ILE A 46 -16.34 25.84 -20.20
N ALA A 47 -16.06 24.56 -19.92
CA ALA A 47 -14.84 23.91 -20.38
C ALA A 47 -14.76 23.87 -21.92
N ALA A 48 -15.88 23.62 -22.61
CA ALA A 48 -15.94 23.63 -24.07
C ALA A 48 -15.67 25.04 -24.64
N ILE A 49 -16.24 26.09 -24.05
CA ILE A 49 -16.01 27.49 -24.48
C ILE A 49 -14.56 27.90 -24.27
N ILE A 50 -13.97 27.58 -23.10
CA ILE A 50 -12.57 27.88 -22.79
C ILE A 50 -11.66 27.22 -23.80
N VAL A 51 -11.91 25.94 -24.11
CA VAL A 51 -11.12 25.19 -25.08
C VAL A 51 -11.21 25.85 -26.45
N VAL A 52 -12.40 26.09 -26.99
CA VAL A 52 -12.58 26.74 -28.31
C VAL A 52 -11.88 28.11 -28.36
N PHE A 53 -11.99 28.92 -27.31
CA PHE A 53 -11.36 30.23 -27.24
C PHE A 53 -9.83 30.14 -27.17
N SER A 54 -9.28 29.31 -26.28
CA SER A 54 -7.83 29.08 -26.17
C SER A 54 -7.24 28.53 -27.46
N SER A 55 -7.98 27.66 -28.16
CA SER A 55 -7.63 27.14 -29.48
C SER A 55 -7.49 28.24 -30.51
N ALA A 56 -8.48 29.14 -30.57
CA ALA A 56 -8.48 30.25 -31.52
C ALA A 56 -7.34 31.23 -31.24
N VAL A 57 -7.07 31.56 -29.97
CA VAL A 57 -5.97 32.46 -29.58
C VAL A 57 -4.61 31.84 -29.92
N PHE A 58 -4.43 30.55 -29.63
CA PHE A 58 -3.20 29.84 -29.94
C PHE A 58 -2.98 29.75 -31.46
N CYS A 59 -3.99 29.36 -32.24
CA CYS A 59 -3.93 29.34 -33.70
C CYS A 59 -3.56 30.71 -34.28
N CYS A 60 -4.19 31.79 -33.82
CA CYS A 60 -3.86 33.15 -34.25
C CYS A 60 -2.43 33.57 -33.88
N THR A 61 -1.91 33.10 -32.75
CA THR A 61 -0.54 33.41 -32.29
C THR A 61 0.49 32.65 -33.12
N VAL A 62 0.25 31.36 -33.38
CA VAL A 62 1.12 30.52 -34.20
C VAL A 62 1.15 31.00 -35.66
N LEU A 63 0.00 31.36 -36.24
CA LEU A 63 -0.07 31.93 -37.59
C LEU A 63 0.74 33.23 -37.72
N LYS A 64 0.71 34.10 -36.70
CA LYS A 64 1.51 35.33 -36.66
C LYS A 64 3.00 35.09 -36.43
N LEU A 65 3.36 34.06 -35.65
CA LEU A 65 4.74 33.76 -35.31
C LEU A 65 5.48 33.07 -36.47
N LEU A 66 4.76 32.29 -37.29
CA LEU A 66 5.31 31.48 -38.37
C LEU A 66 5.03 32.04 -39.78
N ASP A 67 4.33 33.17 -39.88
CA ASP A 67 4.01 33.87 -41.14
C ASP A 67 3.30 32.94 -42.17
N CYS A 68 2.39 32.09 -41.69
CA CYS A 68 1.68 31.09 -42.50
C CYS A 68 0.32 31.60 -43.02
N ASP A 69 -0.08 31.13 -44.21
CA ASP A 69 -1.38 31.45 -44.81
C ASP A 69 -2.55 30.71 -44.14
N ILE A 70 -3.74 31.31 -44.13
CA ILE A 70 -4.96 30.76 -43.50
C ILE A 70 -5.39 29.42 -44.14
N SER A 71 -5.01 29.15 -45.39
CA SER A 71 -5.29 27.89 -46.08
C SER A 71 -4.67 26.68 -45.39
N ASP A 72 -3.53 26.84 -44.73
CA ASP A 72 -2.80 25.76 -44.04
C ASP A 72 -3.44 25.41 -42.70
N LEU A 73 -4.36 26.25 -42.20
CA LEU A 73 -5.10 26.03 -40.97
C LEU A 73 -6.13 24.90 -41.11
N LYS A 74 -6.61 24.62 -42.33
CA LYS A 74 -7.68 23.64 -42.58
C LYS A 74 -7.32 22.24 -42.08
N ASP A 75 -6.05 21.86 -42.22
CA ASP A 75 -5.54 20.55 -41.84
C ASP A 75 -5.00 20.52 -40.40
N ALA A 76 -4.54 21.67 -39.89
CA ALA A 76 -4.06 21.83 -38.51
C ALA A 76 -5.16 21.64 -37.46
N VAL A 77 -6.43 21.92 -37.78
CA VAL A 77 -7.57 21.79 -36.85
C VAL A 77 -7.73 20.35 -36.31
N PHE A 78 -7.44 19.33 -37.12
CA PHE A 78 -7.59 17.93 -36.68
C PHE A 78 -6.46 17.47 -35.75
N PHE A 79 -5.24 17.97 -35.96
CA PHE A 79 -4.15 17.79 -35.00
C PHE A 79 -4.46 18.49 -33.69
N PHE A 80 -5.04 19.70 -33.77
CA PHE A 80 -5.46 20.43 -32.59
C PHE A 80 -6.54 19.64 -31.80
N LEU A 81 -7.56 19.10 -32.45
CA LEU A 81 -8.58 18.25 -31.81
C LEU A 81 -8.02 16.98 -31.15
N LEU A 82 -6.93 16.41 -31.68
CA LEU A 82 -6.23 15.27 -31.08
C LEU A 82 -5.40 15.65 -29.84
N LEU A 83 -4.94 16.91 -29.76
CA LEU A 83 -4.03 17.38 -28.71
C LEU A 83 -4.76 18.05 -27.54
N ILE A 84 -5.99 18.54 -27.76
CA ILE A 84 -6.83 19.08 -26.69
C ILE A 84 -6.98 18.08 -25.54
N ASP A 85 -6.68 18.56 -24.33
CA ASP A 85 -7.00 17.87 -23.09
C ASP A 85 -8.15 18.59 -22.36
N LEU A 86 -9.37 18.08 -22.56
CA LEU A 86 -10.58 18.61 -21.91
C LEU A 86 -10.57 18.41 -20.39
N ASN A 87 -9.81 17.44 -19.86
CA ASN A 87 -9.73 17.22 -18.41
C ASN A 87 -8.91 18.32 -17.73
N LYS A 88 -7.87 18.83 -18.40
CA LYS A 88 -7.07 19.95 -17.92
C LYS A 88 -7.86 21.27 -17.92
N ALA A 89 -8.56 21.54 -19.01
CA ALA A 89 -9.45 22.71 -19.11
C ALA A 89 -10.58 22.65 -18.07
N ARG A 90 -11.11 21.47 -17.77
CA ARG A 90 -12.06 21.24 -16.67
C ARG A 90 -11.46 21.55 -15.31
N PHE A 91 -10.25 21.07 -15.03
CA PHE A 91 -9.60 21.32 -13.73
C PHE A 91 -9.44 22.82 -13.48
N LEU A 92 -8.96 23.56 -14.48
CA LEU A 92 -8.90 25.03 -14.43
C LEU A 92 -10.28 25.68 -14.28
N ALA A 93 -11.29 25.20 -15.00
CA ALA A 93 -12.67 25.68 -14.86
C ALA A 93 -13.25 25.40 -13.47
N GLN A 94 -12.86 24.28 -12.83
CA GLN A 94 -13.29 23.94 -11.47
C GLN A 94 -12.66 24.88 -10.43
N TYR A 95 -11.36 25.17 -10.51
CA TYR A 95 -10.72 26.17 -9.66
C TYR A 95 -11.30 27.57 -9.85
N ALA A 96 -11.65 27.92 -11.09
CA ALA A 96 -12.33 29.19 -11.38
C ALA A 96 -13.75 29.27 -10.78
N LEU A 97 -14.49 28.15 -10.75
CA LEU A 97 -15.88 28.08 -10.29
C LEU A 97 -16.03 27.81 -8.78
N ASP A 98 -15.02 27.25 -8.14
CA ASP A 98 -14.97 27.00 -6.69
C ASP A 98 -14.60 28.28 -5.89
N SER A 99 -14.51 29.43 -6.57
CA SER A 99 -14.14 30.72 -5.98
C SER A 99 -15.35 31.46 -5.40
N SER A 100 -15.20 32.02 -4.20
CA SER A 100 -16.28 32.70 -3.49
C SER A 100 -16.35 34.22 -3.75
N SER A 101 -15.31 34.79 -4.38
CA SER A 101 -15.26 36.19 -4.80
C SER A 101 -14.44 36.38 -6.09
N TYR A 102 -14.69 37.48 -6.82
CA TYR A 102 -13.97 37.81 -8.07
C TYR A 102 -12.44 37.91 -7.90
N LYS A 103 -11.97 38.34 -6.71
CA LYS A 103 -10.54 38.50 -6.43
C LYS A 103 -9.84 37.15 -6.25
N GLU A 104 -10.57 36.17 -5.71
CA GLU A 104 -10.10 34.81 -5.41
C GLU A 104 -10.01 33.92 -6.67
N VAL A 105 -10.80 34.24 -7.71
CA VAL A 105 -10.76 33.55 -9.01
C VAL A 105 -9.35 33.58 -9.61
N GLN A 106 -8.64 34.71 -9.51
CA GLN A 106 -7.30 34.84 -10.08
C GLN A 106 -6.28 33.98 -9.31
N ASP A 107 -6.36 33.98 -7.98
CA ASP A 107 -5.46 33.22 -7.12
C ASP A 107 -5.69 31.71 -7.27
N ASN A 108 -6.95 31.26 -7.34
CA ASN A 108 -7.30 29.85 -7.54
C ASN A 108 -6.93 29.33 -8.93
N ILE A 109 -7.10 30.15 -9.98
CA ILE A 109 -6.62 29.79 -11.31
C ILE A 109 -5.08 29.71 -11.34
N ALA A 110 -4.39 30.62 -10.66
CA ALA A 110 -2.92 30.58 -10.55
C ALA A 110 -2.43 29.34 -9.80
N GLU A 111 -3.12 28.93 -8.73
CA GLU A 111 -2.85 27.68 -8.01
C GLU A 111 -3.08 26.45 -8.90
N GLY A 112 -4.22 26.40 -9.60
CA GLY A 112 -4.51 25.34 -10.58
C GLY A 112 -3.47 25.25 -11.70
N LEU A 113 -3.02 26.41 -12.23
CA LEU A 113 -1.94 26.48 -13.22
C LEU A 113 -0.59 26.04 -12.65
N SER A 114 -0.29 26.34 -11.38
CA SER A 114 0.97 25.94 -10.74
C SER A 114 1.07 24.42 -10.56
N LEU A 115 -0.04 23.77 -10.21
CA LEU A 115 -0.13 22.31 -10.07
C LEU A 115 0.02 21.59 -11.42
N MET A 116 -0.43 22.23 -12.50
CA MET A 116 -0.43 21.65 -13.84
C MET A 116 0.75 22.11 -14.71
N GLY A 117 1.50 23.11 -14.24
CA GLY A 117 2.47 23.90 -15.00
C GLY A 117 3.50 23.10 -15.80
N PRO A 118 4.21 22.13 -15.20
CA PRO A 118 5.21 21.34 -15.92
C PRO A 118 4.62 20.55 -17.10
N THR A 119 3.43 19.98 -16.91
CA THR A 119 2.74 19.23 -17.97
C THR A 119 2.15 20.14 -19.04
N LEU A 120 1.55 21.29 -18.66
CA LEU A 120 1.01 22.27 -19.60
C LEU A 120 2.10 22.90 -20.47
N THR A 121 3.26 23.18 -19.88
CA THR A 121 4.40 23.79 -20.59
C THR A 121 5.00 22.80 -21.58
N LEU A 122 5.15 21.53 -21.18
CA LEU A 122 5.63 20.47 -22.07
C LEU A 122 4.64 20.19 -23.20
N ASP A 123 3.34 20.15 -22.91
CA ASP A 123 2.29 19.99 -23.91
C ASP A 123 2.29 21.17 -24.91
N THR A 124 2.40 22.41 -24.43
CA THR A 124 2.43 23.60 -25.28
C THR A 124 3.66 23.61 -26.19
N ILE A 125 4.82 23.18 -25.68
CA ILE A 125 6.06 23.05 -26.47
C ILE A 125 5.92 21.92 -27.51
N ALA A 126 5.36 20.77 -27.12
CA ALA A 126 5.13 19.65 -28.03
C ALA A 126 4.12 20.00 -29.12
N GLU A 127 3.03 20.70 -28.78
CA GLU A 127 2.03 21.21 -29.71
C GLU A 127 2.62 22.24 -30.69
N ALA A 128 3.41 23.19 -30.18
CA ALA A 128 4.10 24.18 -31.02
C ALA A 128 5.12 23.52 -31.96
N LEU A 129 5.82 22.47 -31.52
CA LEU A 129 6.73 21.69 -32.35
C LEU A 129 6.01 20.79 -33.35
N LEU A 130 4.86 20.20 -33.00
CA LEU A 130 4.07 19.36 -33.90
C LEU A 130 3.41 20.20 -35.00
N ILE A 131 2.84 21.35 -34.63
CA ILE A 131 2.27 22.31 -35.58
C ILE A 131 3.40 22.92 -36.41
N GLY A 132 4.52 23.32 -35.79
CA GLY A 132 5.70 23.79 -36.51
C GLY A 132 6.25 22.75 -37.49
N ALA A 133 6.33 21.47 -37.12
CA ALA A 133 6.75 20.40 -38.02
C ALA A 133 5.73 20.13 -39.14
N GLY A 134 4.43 20.37 -38.87
CA GLY A 134 3.37 20.31 -39.87
C GLY A 134 3.33 21.50 -40.82
N THR A 135 3.61 22.72 -40.35
CA THR A 135 3.48 23.98 -41.13
C THR A 135 4.81 24.49 -41.71
N LEU A 136 5.97 24.26 -41.10
CA LEU A 136 7.30 24.57 -41.68
C LEU A 136 7.58 23.82 -42.99
N SER A 137 6.72 22.87 -43.36
CA SER A 137 6.76 22.21 -44.67
C SER A 137 6.40 23.13 -45.84
N VAL A 138 5.74 24.28 -45.63
CA VAL A 138 5.36 25.20 -46.73
C VAL A 138 6.41 26.30 -46.94
N ALA A 139 7.04 26.82 -45.88
CA ALA A 139 8.05 27.88 -45.99
C ALA A 139 9.44 27.40 -46.46
N PHE A 140 9.78 26.12 -46.30
CA PHE A 140 11.08 25.54 -46.67
C PHE A 140 11.11 24.82 -48.03
N GLU A 141 10.16 25.12 -48.93
CA GLU A 141 10.11 24.53 -50.27
C GLU A 141 11.23 25.02 -51.22
N ASN A 142 11.95 26.10 -50.89
CA ASN A 142 12.82 26.76 -51.86
C ASN A 142 14.33 26.43 -51.82
N ILE A 143 14.86 25.54 -50.96
CA ILE A 143 16.33 25.45 -50.78
C ILE A 143 17.01 24.05 -50.91
N VAL A 144 16.38 22.88 -50.74
CA VAL A 144 17.10 21.57 -50.91
C VAL A 144 16.16 20.42 -51.34
N SER A 145 16.70 19.48 -52.14
CA SER A 145 16.08 18.33 -52.85
C SER A 145 15.06 17.47 -52.08
N THR A 146 14.11 16.92 -52.85
CA THR A 146 12.75 16.53 -52.45
C THR A 146 12.58 15.07 -51.98
N GLN A 147 13.59 14.20 -52.06
CA GLN A 147 13.43 12.75 -51.81
C GLN A 147 13.63 12.31 -50.37
N GLU A 148 14.61 12.87 -49.62
CA GLU A 148 14.87 12.46 -48.24
C GLU A 148 13.90 13.08 -47.22
N LYS A 149 13.25 14.20 -47.59
CA LYS A 149 12.41 15.01 -46.69
C LYS A 149 11.06 14.37 -46.35
N ASN A 150 10.40 13.68 -47.29
CA ASN A 150 9.06 13.10 -47.04
C ASN A 150 9.10 11.91 -46.08
N ILE A 151 10.18 11.13 -46.08
CA ILE A 151 10.36 10.01 -45.15
C ILE A 151 10.65 10.54 -43.73
N SER A 152 11.48 11.57 -43.59
CA SER A 152 11.70 12.23 -42.30
C SER A 152 10.43 12.91 -41.76
N LYS A 153 9.57 13.47 -42.63
CA LYS A 153 8.26 14.03 -42.24
C LYS A 153 7.36 12.97 -41.60
N ILE A 154 7.21 11.81 -42.26
CA ILE A 154 6.38 10.71 -41.77
C ILE A 154 6.94 10.12 -40.48
N ILE A 155 8.26 9.88 -40.42
CA ILE A 155 8.89 9.28 -39.23
C ILE A 155 8.82 10.21 -38.02
N MET A 156 9.02 11.52 -38.22
CA MET A 156 9.03 12.48 -37.11
C MET A 156 7.62 12.80 -36.61
N SER A 157 6.63 12.94 -37.51
CA SER A 157 5.22 13.13 -37.13
C SER A 157 4.59 11.87 -36.55
N ALA A 158 4.85 10.68 -37.13
CA ALA A 158 4.41 9.41 -36.57
C ALA A 158 5.11 9.10 -35.25
N GLY A 159 6.41 9.42 -35.12
CA GLY A 159 7.17 9.27 -33.88
C GLY A 159 6.63 10.16 -32.76
N LEU A 160 6.36 11.43 -33.04
CA LEU A 160 5.79 12.34 -32.05
C LEU A 160 4.33 11.98 -31.72
N PHE A 161 3.53 11.56 -32.70
CA PHE A 161 2.16 11.08 -32.49
C PHE A 161 2.12 9.79 -31.67
N LEU A 162 3.04 8.85 -31.91
CA LEU A 162 3.14 7.59 -31.17
C LEU A 162 3.63 7.84 -29.74
N VAL A 163 4.64 8.70 -29.55
CA VAL A 163 5.12 9.08 -28.22
C VAL A 163 4.01 9.78 -27.44
N HIS A 164 3.32 10.74 -28.05
CA HIS A 164 2.25 11.48 -27.40
C HIS A 164 1.01 10.60 -27.13
N GLY A 165 0.66 9.76 -28.10
CA GLY A 165 -0.37 8.73 -27.99
C GLY A 165 -0.09 7.75 -26.86
N ILE A 166 1.12 7.19 -26.76
CA ILE A 166 1.52 6.27 -25.69
C ILE A 166 1.55 6.96 -24.32
N THR A 167 1.99 8.22 -24.24
CA THR A 167 1.98 8.96 -22.97
C THR A 167 0.58 9.31 -22.46
N ARG A 168 -0.43 9.36 -23.34
CA ARG A 168 -1.81 9.74 -22.98
C ARG A 168 -2.81 8.58 -22.99
N TRP A 169 -2.61 7.58 -23.85
CA TRP A 169 -3.33 6.30 -23.82
C TRP A 169 -2.64 5.36 -22.83
N SER A 170 -2.86 5.57 -21.53
CA SER A 170 -2.68 4.51 -20.55
C SER A 170 -3.81 3.49 -20.76
N PHE A 171 -3.63 2.59 -21.72
CA PHE A 171 -4.50 1.44 -21.90
C PHE A 171 -4.25 0.44 -20.78
N ASP A 172 -5.31 0.11 -20.05
CA ASP A 172 -5.35 -0.99 -19.09
C ASP A 172 -4.95 -2.32 -19.80
N PRO A 173 -3.78 -2.92 -19.50
CA PRO A 173 -3.25 -4.05 -20.25
C PRO A 173 -4.11 -5.32 -20.18
N GLU A 174 -5.11 -5.39 -19.29
CA GLU A 174 -5.95 -6.57 -19.11
C GLU A 174 -7.12 -6.70 -20.11
N LYS A 175 -7.37 -5.70 -20.98
CA LYS A 175 -8.52 -5.75 -21.92
C LYS A 175 -8.21 -6.16 -23.36
N ILE A 176 -6.95 -6.38 -23.74
CA ILE A 176 -6.58 -6.86 -25.09
C ILE A 176 -6.15 -8.33 -25.02
N ARG A 177 -7.12 -9.20 -24.73
CA ARG A 177 -7.09 -10.60 -25.14
C ARG A 177 -8.46 -10.98 -25.65
N LEU A 178 -8.84 -10.49 -26.83
CA LEU A 178 -9.81 -11.14 -27.71
C LEU A 178 -9.90 -10.38 -29.05
N SER A 179 -9.87 -11.15 -30.14
CA SER A 179 -10.06 -10.80 -31.55
C SER A 179 -8.81 -10.53 -32.41
N VAL A 180 -7.98 -11.55 -32.57
CA VAL A 180 -7.31 -11.78 -33.86
C VAL A 180 -8.37 -12.42 -34.76
N ILE A 181 -8.88 -11.67 -35.73
CA ILE A 181 -9.71 -12.19 -36.82
C ILE A 181 -8.77 -12.38 -38.01
N ASP A 182 -8.58 -13.63 -38.41
CA ASP A 182 -8.01 -14.00 -39.70
C ASP A 182 -8.86 -13.42 -40.82
N LEU A 183 -8.24 -12.69 -41.74
CA LEU A 183 -8.80 -12.38 -43.06
C LEU A 183 -7.65 -12.39 -44.06
N ASP A 184 -7.45 -13.57 -44.62
CA ASP A 184 -6.75 -13.85 -45.87
C ASP A 184 -7.58 -13.29 -47.03
N LEU A 185 -6.97 -12.64 -48.02
CA LEU A 185 -7.49 -12.52 -49.40
C LEU A 185 -6.41 -11.93 -50.33
N ASN A 186 -5.81 -12.82 -51.12
CA ASN A 186 -5.15 -12.54 -52.38
C ASN A 186 -6.22 -12.42 -53.48
N GLU A 187 -6.18 -11.39 -54.34
CA GLU A 187 -6.35 -11.53 -55.80
C GLU A 187 -6.06 -10.21 -56.55
N SER A 188 -5.77 -10.37 -57.84
CA SER A 188 -5.00 -9.50 -58.73
C SER A 188 -5.78 -9.04 -59.97
N PHE A 189 -5.27 -7.97 -60.63
CA PHE A 189 -5.59 -7.43 -61.99
C PHE A 189 -6.93 -6.67 -62.14
N GLN A 190 -7.11 -5.61 -62.96
CA GLN A 190 -6.43 -5.10 -64.16
C GLN A 190 -6.82 -3.62 -64.45
N GLU A 191 -6.06 -2.95 -65.31
CA GLU A 191 -6.13 -1.54 -65.78
C GLU A 191 -7.42 -1.03 -66.47
N SER A 192 -7.53 0.32 -66.48
CA SER A 192 -8.26 1.22 -67.40
C SER A 192 -9.76 1.39 -67.14
N THR A 193 -10.34 2.59 -67.01
CA THR A 193 -10.27 3.83 -67.81
C THR A 193 -10.74 5.02 -66.96
N GLU A 194 -10.18 6.22 -67.16
CA GLU A 194 -10.58 7.44 -66.45
C GLU A 194 -12.05 7.83 -66.71
N PRO A 195 -12.82 8.23 -65.68
CA PRO A 195 -14.02 9.05 -65.86
C PRO A 195 -13.74 10.53 -65.54
N PRO A 196 -14.53 11.48 -66.09
CA PRO A 196 -14.15 12.87 -66.19
C PRO A 196 -14.21 13.61 -64.85
N PHE A 197 -13.49 14.74 -64.80
CA PHE A 197 -13.33 15.75 -63.73
C PHE A 197 -14.52 15.97 -62.76
N ILE A 198 -15.77 15.74 -63.20
CA ILE A 198 -16.99 15.86 -62.39
C ILE A 198 -17.07 14.80 -61.27
N VAL A 199 -16.56 13.57 -61.50
CA VAL A 199 -16.58 12.51 -60.47
C VAL A 199 -15.55 12.79 -59.36
N ARG A 200 -14.46 13.49 -59.67
CA ARG A 200 -13.42 13.89 -58.69
C ARG A 200 -13.91 15.00 -57.75
N TRP A 201 -14.83 15.85 -58.22
CA TRP A 201 -15.49 16.85 -57.38
C TRP A 201 -16.61 16.24 -56.52
N LEU A 202 -17.32 15.23 -57.03
CA LEU A 202 -18.33 14.48 -56.26
C LEU A 202 -17.73 13.64 -55.12
N ASN A 203 -16.52 13.07 -55.28
CA ASN A 203 -15.87 12.31 -54.21
C ASN A 203 -15.41 13.18 -53.01
N ALA A 204 -15.02 14.43 -53.23
CA ALA A 204 -14.67 15.33 -52.12
C ALA A 204 -15.88 15.78 -51.28
N GLY A 205 -17.09 15.75 -51.86
CA GLY A 205 -18.34 16.05 -51.15
C GLY A 205 -18.95 14.83 -50.45
N LEU A 206 -18.75 13.63 -51.00
CA LEU A 206 -19.30 12.38 -50.46
C LEU A 206 -18.69 12.01 -49.11
N ASP A 207 -17.39 12.22 -48.89
CA ASP A 207 -16.75 11.92 -47.60
C ASP A 207 -17.27 12.83 -46.48
N HIS A 208 -17.49 14.11 -46.78
CA HIS A 208 -18.09 15.07 -45.83
C HIS A 208 -19.58 14.77 -45.61
N ALA A 209 -20.31 14.35 -46.65
CA ALA A 209 -21.70 13.94 -46.53
C ALA A 209 -21.85 12.65 -45.71
N VAL A 210 -20.96 11.67 -45.89
CA VAL A 210 -20.91 10.43 -45.10
C VAL A 210 -20.59 10.73 -43.64
N ILE A 211 -19.63 11.62 -43.37
CA ILE A 211 -19.30 12.06 -42.01
C ILE A 211 -20.48 12.80 -41.37
N LEU A 212 -21.19 13.67 -42.11
CA LEU A 212 -22.40 14.36 -41.62
C LEU A 212 -23.57 13.41 -41.39
N VAL A 213 -23.73 12.38 -42.22
CA VAL A 213 -24.75 11.33 -42.04
C VAL A 213 -24.42 10.47 -40.82
N ILE A 214 -23.15 10.10 -40.61
CA ILE A 214 -22.70 9.38 -39.41
C ILE A 214 -22.90 10.23 -38.15
N LEU A 215 -22.54 11.53 -38.20
CA LEU A 215 -22.82 12.50 -37.14
C LEU A 215 -24.31 12.59 -36.85
N GLY A 216 -25.16 12.65 -37.88
CA GLY A 216 -26.61 12.68 -37.74
C GLY A 216 -27.18 11.39 -37.11
N VAL A 217 -26.70 10.22 -37.54
CA VAL A 217 -27.11 8.92 -36.98
C VAL A 217 -26.65 8.77 -35.54
N LEU A 218 -25.45 9.21 -35.21
CA LEU A 218 -24.94 9.24 -33.83
C LEU A 218 -25.73 10.22 -32.96
N LEU A 219 -26.11 11.38 -33.50
CA LEU A 219 -26.94 12.37 -32.81
C LEU A 219 -28.36 11.84 -32.55
N ILE A 220 -28.96 11.14 -33.52
CA ILE A 220 -30.28 10.50 -33.41
C ILE A 220 -30.24 9.34 -32.40
N LYS A 221 -29.20 8.50 -32.44
CA LYS A 221 -28.99 7.44 -31.45
C LYS A 221 -28.84 8.02 -30.04
N PHE A 222 -28.08 9.11 -29.90
CA PHE A 222 -27.85 9.83 -28.64
C PHE A 222 -29.11 10.49 -28.09
N THR A 223 -29.94 11.11 -28.95
CA THR A 223 -31.17 11.81 -28.51
C THR A 223 -32.34 10.86 -28.25
N PHE A 224 -32.51 9.79 -29.03
CA PHE A 224 -33.70 8.93 -28.96
C PHE A 224 -33.50 7.57 -28.27
N PHE A 225 -32.31 6.96 -28.31
CA PHE A 225 -32.14 5.56 -27.91
C PHE A 225 -31.40 5.34 -26.57
N GLU A 226 -30.63 6.30 -26.06
CA GLU A 226 -29.91 6.14 -24.77
C GLU A 226 -30.76 6.38 -23.52
N ASN A 227 -31.88 7.12 -23.63
CA ASN A 227 -32.84 7.24 -22.52
C ASN A 227 -33.55 5.91 -22.18
N PHE A 228 -33.55 4.93 -23.09
CA PHE A 228 -34.16 3.61 -22.85
C PHE A 228 -33.21 2.61 -22.13
N GLY A 229 -31.89 2.80 -22.22
CA GLY A 229 -30.91 1.93 -21.55
C GLY A 229 -31.00 2.02 -20.03
N ILE A 230 -31.23 3.22 -19.52
CA ILE A 230 -31.35 3.53 -18.08
C ILE A 230 -32.62 2.88 -17.47
N LEU A 231 -33.67 2.64 -18.27
CA LEU A 231 -34.88 1.93 -17.82
C LEU A 231 -34.71 0.40 -17.75
N ARG A 232 -33.80 -0.16 -18.55
CA ARG A 232 -33.58 -1.62 -18.65
C ARG A 232 -32.61 -2.14 -17.58
N GLU A 233 -31.60 -1.36 -17.21
CA GLU A 233 -30.70 -1.69 -16.09
C GLU A 233 -31.44 -1.76 -14.74
N ASN A 234 -32.42 -0.89 -14.54
CA ASN A 234 -33.23 -0.85 -13.31
C ASN A 234 -34.22 -2.03 -13.18
N THR A 235 -34.60 -2.67 -14.29
CA THR A 235 -35.46 -3.88 -14.26
C THR A 235 -34.64 -5.17 -14.11
N GLN A 236 -33.39 -5.19 -14.58
CA GLN A 236 -32.52 -6.38 -14.51
C GLN A 236 -31.91 -6.58 -13.11
N PHE A 237 -31.61 -5.49 -12.39
CA PHE A 237 -31.15 -5.53 -10.99
C PHE A 237 -32.19 -6.10 -10.00
N GLY A 238 -33.46 -6.13 -10.38
CA GLY A 238 -34.54 -6.74 -9.59
C GLY A 238 -34.63 -8.26 -9.67
N LEU A 239 -34.00 -8.90 -10.67
CA LEU A 239 -34.12 -10.34 -10.94
C LEU A 239 -32.93 -11.17 -10.43
N GLU A 240 -31.75 -10.57 -10.22
CA GLU A 240 -30.55 -11.29 -9.75
C GLU A 240 -30.53 -11.56 -8.24
N LYS A 241 -31.41 -10.92 -7.45
CA LYS A 241 -31.51 -11.17 -6.01
C LYS A 241 -32.20 -12.49 -5.63
N LYS A 242 -32.64 -13.29 -6.60
CA LYS A 242 -33.38 -14.55 -6.37
C LYS A 242 -32.63 -15.83 -6.77
N LYS A 243 -31.34 -15.74 -7.17
CA LYS A 243 -30.59 -16.90 -7.70
C LYS A 243 -29.39 -17.39 -6.89
N ASN A 244 -29.03 -16.74 -5.77
CA ASN A 244 -27.92 -17.18 -4.90
C ASN A 244 -28.39 -17.98 -3.68
N SER A 245 -29.33 -18.89 -3.89
CA SER A 245 -29.66 -19.99 -2.99
C SER A 245 -29.75 -21.25 -3.85
N LEU A 246 -28.95 -22.30 -3.54
CA LEU A 246 -28.66 -23.55 -4.32
C LEU A 246 -27.38 -23.35 -5.16
N GLU A 247 -26.22 -24.03 -5.04
CA GLU A 247 -25.77 -25.40 -4.70
C GLU A 247 -24.25 -25.31 -4.31
N GLY A 248 -23.52 -26.21 -3.61
CA GLY A 248 -23.75 -27.59 -3.18
C GLY A 248 -22.70 -28.60 -3.74
N GLY A 249 -21.59 -28.87 -3.01
CA GLY A 249 -20.72 -30.09 -3.12
C GLY A 249 -19.69 -30.15 -4.26
N THR A 250 -18.55 -30.87 -4.24
CA THR A 250 -18.08 -32.01 -3.40
C THR A 250 -16.54 -32.21 -3.50
N LYS A 251 -15.93 -32.80 -2.45
CA LYS A 251 -14.49 -33.12 -2.25
C LYS A 251 -13.99 -34.33 -3.07
N LYS A 252 -12.66 -34.43 -3.27
CA LYS A 252 -11.90 -35.70 -3.22
C LYS A 252 -10.51 -35.53 -2.58
N SER A 253 -10.21 -36.45 -1.67
CA SER A 253 -9.02 -36.56 -0.81
C SER A 253 -8.00 -37.53 -1.43
N ALA A 254 -6.71 -37.26 -1.23
CA ALA A 254 -5.63 -38.23 -1.43
C ALA A 254 -4.74 -38.23 -0.17
N ASN A 255 -4.62 -39.41 0.43
CA ASN A 255 -3.87 -39.68 1.67
C ASN A 255 -2.37 -39.50 1.48
N MET A 256 -1.70 -38.83 2.43
CA MET A 256 -0.25 -38.88 2.57
C MET A 256 0.14 -38.97 4.06
N THR A 257 0.97 -39.95 4.36
CA THR A 257 1.35 -40.47 5.67
C THR A 257 2.17 -39.46 6.48
N HIS A 258 1.82 -39.26 7.76
CA HIS A 258 2.47 -38.33 8.68
C HIS A 258 3.79 -38.90 9.22
N VAL A 259 4.88 -38.18 8.99
CA VAL A 259 6.16 -38.35 9.69
C VAL A 259 6.11 -37.46 10.93
N PHE A 260 6.07 -38.09 12.10
CA PHE A 260 6.12 -37.45 13.42
C PHE A 260 7.45 -36.71 13.62
N VAL A 261 7.39 -35.51 14.20
CA VAL A 261 8.55 -34.85 14.82
C VAL A 261 8.52 -35.23 16.30
N GLN A 262 9.54 -35.98 16.72
CA GLN A 262 9.79 -36.36 18.11
C GLN A 262 10.30 -35.14 18.89
N THR A 263 9.63 -34.83 19.99
CA THR A 263 10.31 -34.27 21.18
C THR A 263 10.50 -35.43 22.15
N GLU A 264 11.76 -35.76 22.46
CA GLU A 264 12.07 -36.73 23.50
C GLU A 264 11.57 -36.23 24.87
N PRO A 265 11.12 -37.14 25.76
CA PRO A 265 10.70 -36.80 27.10
C PRO A 265 11.93 -36.51 27.96
N SER A 266 12.01 -35.31 28.55
CA SER A 266 12.97 -35.04 29.63
C SER A 266 12.27 -35.22 30.98
N GLU A 267 12.86 -36.14 31.74
CA GLU A 267 12.79 -36.39 33.19
C GLU A 267 11.48 -36.11 33.94
N SER A 268 10.93 -37.21 34.45
CA SER A 268 9.81 -37.35 35.38
C SER A 268 9.71 -36.22 36.41
N VAL A 269 8.85 -35.25 36.11
CA VAL A 269 8.07 -34.60 37.16
C VAL A 269 7.08 -35.66 37.63
N THR A 270 7.26 -36.11 38.86
CA THR A 270 6.32 -36.96 39.59
C THR A 270 4.89 -36.51 39.29
N GLU A 271 4.06 -37.44 38.82
CA GLU A 271 2.60 -37.29 38.76
C GLU A 271 2.13 -36.73 40.11
N SER A 272 1.88 -35.43 40.16
CA SER A 272 1.16 -34.84 41.28
C SER A 272 -0.27 -35.30 41.13
N ASP A 273 -0.68 -36.20 42.02
CA ASP A 273 -2.03 -36.72 42.22
C ASP A 273 -3.11 -35.80 41.64
N ASP A 274 -3.58 -36.16 40.46
CA ASP A 274 -4.70 -35.53 39.79
C ASP A 274 -5.95 -35.92 40.59
N LYS A 275 -6.31 -35.11 41.59
CA LYS A 275 -7.58 -35.21 42.31
C LYS A 275 -8.74 -34.84 41.38
N ARG A 276 -8.91 -35.56 40.27
CA ARG A 276 -10.10 -35.44 39.43
C ARG A 276 -11.26 -36.05 40.21
N ILE A 277 -12.27 -35.24 40.44
CA ILE A 277 -13.57 -35.70 40.93
C ILE A 277 -14.10 -36.67 39.88
N ASP A 278 -14.51 -37.86 40.31
CA ASP A 278 -14.97 -38.93 39.43
C ASP A 278 -16.01 -38.42 38.42
N ASP A 279 -15.69 -38.50 37.12
CA ASP A 279 -16.56 -38.10 36.01
C ASP A 279 -17.70 -39.11 35.77
N SER A 280 -17.76 -40.23 36.52
CA SER A 280 -18.75 -41.30 36.31
C SER A 280 -20.18 -40.96 36.77
N GLN A 281 -20.35 -39.93 37.62
CA GLN A 281 -21.65 -39.47 38.10
C GLN A 281 -21.82 -37.97 37.85
N THR A 282 -22.76 -37.61 36.97
CA THR A 282 -23.14 -36.21 36.72
C THR A 282 -24.38 -35.85 37.52
N ARG A 283 -24.29 -34.80 38.35
CA ARG A 283 -25.44 -34.22 39.06
C ARG A 283 -26.43 -33.59 38.07
N SER A 284 -27.65 -33.37 38.53
CA SER A 284 -28.65 -32.67 37.74
C SER A 284 -28.24 -31.21 37.45
N LEU A 285 -28.78 -30.62 36.38
CA LEU A 285 -28.53 -29.22 36.04
C LEU A 285 -28.88 -28.27 37.20
N GLU A 286 -29.97 -28.55 37.92
CA GLU A 286 -30.40 -27.73 39.08
C GLU A 286 -29.40 -27.77 40.23
N GLU A 287 -28.81 -28.92 40.52
CA GLU A 287 -27.77 -29.07 41.55
C GLU A 287 -26.47 -28.40 41.13
N CYS A 288 -26.06 -28.58 39.88
CA CYS A 288 -24.91 -27.89 39.31
C CYS A 288 -25.08 -26.38 39.38
N LEU A 289 -26.28 -25.87 39.07
CA LEU A 289 -26.60 -24.44 39.17
C LEU A 289 -26.46 -23.93 40.60
N LYS A 290 -26.99 -24.65 41.59
CA LYS A 290 -26.88 -24.29 43.02
C LYS A 290 -25.42 -24.21 43.45
N LEU A 291 -24.61 -25.21 43.13
CA LEU A 291 -23.19 -25.23 43.46
C LEU A 291 -22.43 -24.13 42.73
N SER A 292 -22.79 -23.85 41.48
CA SER A 292 -22.16 -22.82 40.67
C SER A 292 -22.41 -21.39 41.16
N GLN A 293 -23.24 -21.16 42.18
CA GLN A 293 -23.45 -19.83 42.76
C GLN A 293 -22.24 -19.35 43.58
N THR A 294 -21.41 -20.26 44.06
CA THR A 294 -20.20 -19.96 44.85
C THR A 294 -18.96 -20.44 44.11
N ASP A 295 -17.82 -19.78 44.33
CA ASP A 295 -16.56 -20.19 43.69
C ASP A 295 -16.05 -21.53 44.26
N ASP A 296 -16.20 -21.74 45.57
CA ASP A 296 -15.91 -23.03 46.21
C ASP A 296 -16.79 -24.18 45.68
N GLY A 297 -18.05 -23.89 45.35
CA GLY A 297 -18.97 -24.86 44.78
C GLY A 297 -18.63 -25.19 43.32
N ILE A 298 -18.07 -24.26 42.54
CA ILE A 298 -17.59 -24.53 41.18
C ILE A 298 -16.38 -25.46 41.17
N ALA A 299 -15.45 -25.27 42.11
CA ALA A 299 -14.27 -26.14 42.23
C ALA A 299 -14.65 -27.61 42.48
N GLN A 300 -15.83 -27.86 43.06
CA GLN A 300 -16.37 -29.20 43.35
C GLN A 300 -17.12 -29.84 42.17
N LEU A 301 -17.34 -29.12 41.07
CA LEU A 301 -17.97 -29.70 39.87
C LEU A 301 -16.94 -30.50 39.08
N ASN A 302 -17.37 -31.63 38.49
CA ASN A 302 -16.53 -32.39 37.56
C ASN A 302 -16.56 -31.77 36.15
N ASP A 303 -15.77 -32.31 35.23
CA ASP A 303 -15.59 -31.66 33.92
C ASP A 303 -16.86 -31.72 33.07
N GLU A 304 -17.61 -32.84 33.10
CA GLU A 304 -18.88 -32.98 32.37
C GLU A 304 -19.99 -32.07 32.93
N GLU A 305 -20.04 -31.85 34.24
CA GLU A 305 -20.98 -30.90 34.87
C GLU A 305 -20.66 -29.44 34.51
N LEU A 306 -19.37 -29.10 34.45
CA LEU A 306 -18.93 -27.78 33.98
C LEU A 306 -19.27 -27.58 32.50
N LEU A 307 -19.13 -28.63 31.67
CA LEU A 307 -19.59 -28.61 30.28
C LEU A 307 -21.11 -28.45 30.18
N LEU A 308 -21.89 -29.14 31.01
CA LEU A 308 -23.34 -29.00 31.07
C LEU A 308 -23.77 -27.55 31.38
N LEU A 309 -23.09 -26.89 32.33
CA LEU A 309 -23.35 -25.49 32.67
C LEU A 309 -22.98 -24.53 31.52
N LEU A 310 -21.90 -24.80 30.79
CA LEU A 310 -21.49 -24.02 29.62
C LEU A 310 -22.49 -24.17 28.46
N GLU A 311 -22.94 -25.40 28.19
CA GLU A 311 -23.92 -25.71 27.14
C GLU A 311 -25.28 -25.02 27.37
N ASN A 312 -25.65 -24.84 28.64
CA ASN A 312 -26.87 -24.14 29.06
C ASN A 312 -26.66 -22.63 29.31
N ASN A 313 -25.54 -22.03 28.88
CA ASN A 313 -25.20 -20.61 29.07
C ASN A 313 -25.24 -20.13 30.53
N SER A 314 -25.13 -21.05 31.48
CA SER A 314 -25.24 -20.76 32.92
C SER A 314 -23.90 -20.37 33.54
N LEU A 315 -22.80 -20.66 32.83
CA LEU A 315 -21.44 -20.28 33.22
C LEU A 315 -20.76 -19.53 32.05
N PRO A 316 -20.39 -18.25 32.20
CA PRO A 316 -19.71 -17.53 31.13
C PRO A 316 -18.27 -18.01 30.90
N HIS A 317 -17.91 -18.34 29.65
CA HIS A 317 -16.57 -18.79 29.28
C HIS A 317 -15.42 -17.91 29.81
N ARG A 318 -15.59 -16.58 29.75
CA ARG A 318 -14.58 -15.59 30.16
C ARG A 318 -14.26 -15.59 31.66
N THR A 319 -15.05 -16.30 32.46
CA THR A 319 -14.91 -16.34 33.92
C THR A 319 -14.31 -17.65 34.43
N LEU A 320 -14.12 -18.65 33.56
CA LEU A 320 -13.69 -20.00 33.95
C LEU A 320 -12.38 -20.01 34.72
N GLU A 321 -11.36 -19.31 34.23
CA GLU A 321 -10.04 -19.24 34.87
C GLU A 321 -10.13 -18.71 36.29
N ARG A 322 -10.91 -17.63 36.49
CA ARG A 322 -11.09 -17.00 37.80
C ARG A 322 -11.91 -17.87 38.74
N ARG A 323 -13.00 -18.48 38.25
CA ARG A 323 -13.94 -19.24 39.10
C ARG A 323 -13.43 -20.62 39.47
N LEU A 324 -12.63 -21.25 38.62
CA LEU A 324 -11.99 -22.53 38.91
C LEU A 324 -10.70 -22.37 39.71
N ASN A 325 -10.10 -21.18 39.70
CA ASN A 325 -8.75 -20.92 40.21
C ASN A 325 -7.71 -21.92 39.65
N ASP A 326 -7.96 -22.40 38.43
CA ASP A 326 -7.13 -23.35 37.69
C ASP A 326 -7.19 -22.96 36.21
N THR A 327 -6.14 -22.30 35.75
CA THR A 327 -6.05 -21.80 34.38
C THR A 327 -5.91 -22.94 33.37
N PHE A 328 -5.25 -24.03 33.74
CA PHE A 328 -5.07 -25.19 32.86
C PHE A 328 -6.39 -25.95 32.66
N ARG A 329 -7.10 -26.24 33.75
CA ARG A 329 -8.40 -26.91 33.70
C ARG A 329 -9.44 -26.07 32.95
N ALA A 330 -9.44 -24.75 33.14
CA ALA A 330 -10.29 -23.83 32.39
C ALA A 330 -10.07 -23.93 30.86
N VAL A 331 -8.82 -24.01 30.41
CA VAL A 331 -8.47 -24.22 28.99
C VAL A 331 -8.96 -25.58 28.52
N SER A 332 -8.74 -26.65 29.30
CA SER A 332 -9.18 -28.01 28.98
C SER A 332 -10.71 -28.08 28.77
N ILE A 333 -11.48 -27.58 29.74
CA ILE A 333 -12.95 -27.57 29.66
C ILE A 333 -13.43 -26.76 28.46
N ARG A 334 -12.84 -25.58 28.22
CA ARG A 334 -13.19 -24.75 27.06
C ARG A 334 -12.93 -25.48 25.74
N ARG A 335 -11.81 -26.21 25.64
CA ARG A 335 -11.51 -27.04 24.46
C ARG A 335 -12.53 -28.14 24.27
N SER A 336 -12.91 -28.86 25.34
CA SER A 336 -13.95 -29.90 25.28
C SER A 336 -15.29 -29.34 24.82
N TYR A 337 -15.70 -28.18 25.34
CA TYR A 337 -16.91 -27.50 24.90
C TYR A 337 -16.87 -27.15 23.41
N VAL A 338 -15.79 -26.51 22.94
CA VAL A 338 -15.65 -26.12 21.53
C VAL A 338 -15.58 -27.34 20.62
N SER A 339 -14.95 -28.43 21.07
CA SER A 339 -14.86 -29.70 20.33
C SER A 339 -16.24 -30.30 20.03
N LYS A 340 -17.22 -30.14 20.92
CA LYS A 340 -18.61 -30.57 20.69
C LYS A 340 -19.37 -29.69 19.68
N LYS A 341 -18.88 -28.48 19.38
CA LYS A 341 -19.53 -27.50 18.49
C LYS A 341 -18.96 -27.47 17.07
N ILE A 342 -17.81 -28.10 16.82
CA ILE A 342 -17.15 -28.16 15.51
C ILE A 342 -17.37 -29.50 14.82
N SER A 343 -17.36 -29.51 13.48
CA SER A 343 -17.59 -30.74 12.70
C SER A 343 -16.42 -31.72 12.74
N ASP A 344 -15.19 -31.23 12.87
CA ASP A 344 -13.98 -32.06 12.97
C ASP A 344 -13.53 -32.15 14.42
N THR A 345 -13.93 -33.21 15.10
CA THR A 345 -13.61 -33.46 16.51
C THR A 345 -12.12 -33.76 16.74
N GLN A 346 -11.35 -34.07 15.69
CA GLN A 346 -9.91 -34.30 15.78
C GLN A 346 -9.10 -33.01 15.66
N ALA A 347 -9.69 -31.87 15.31
CA ALA A 347 -8.94 -30.62 15.13
C ALA A 347 -8.09 -30.24 16.37
N PHE A 348 -8.59 -30.53 17.57
CA PHE A 348 -7.90 -30.25 18.83
C PHE A 348 -6.73 -31.19 19.13
N SER A 349 -6.59 -32.34 18.46
CA SER A 349 -5.43 -33.23 18.67
C SER A 349 -4.12 -32.59 18.20
N TYR A 350 -4.18 -31.64 17.27
CA TYR A 350 -3.02 -30.97 16.69
C TYR A 350 -2.73 -29.58 17.30
N LEU A 351 -3.71 -28.99 18.00
CA LEU A 351 -3.53 -27.70 18.69
C LEU A 351 -3.06 -27.96 20.13
N PRO A 352 -1.78 -27.73 20.47
CA PRO A 352 -1.27 -28.01 21.80
C PRO A 352 -1.86 -27.06 22.85
N TYR A 353 -1.91 -27.55 24.10
CA TYR A 353 -2.37 -26.78 25.25
C TYR A 353 -1.74 -27.21 26.58
N LYS A 354 -0.96 -28.30 26.59
CA LYS A 354 -0.29 -28.79 27.80
C LYS A 354 1.02 -28.04 28.01
N ASP A 355 1.53 -28.08 29.23
CA ASP A 355 2.86 -27.59 29.60
C ASP A 355 3.13 -26.11 29.26
N TYR A 356 2.08 -25.30 29.30
CA TYR A 356 2.15 -23.86 29.03
C TYR A 356 1.67 -23.06 30.24
N ASN A 357 2.42 -22.01 30.61
CA ASN A 357 2.10 -21.17 31.75
C ASN A 357 0.97 -20.17 31.39
N TYR A 358 -0.29 -20.58 31.59
CA TYR A 358 -1.47 -19.76 31.33
C TYR A 358 -1.70 -18.63 32.35
N GLU A 359 -1.12 -18.72 33.55
CA GLU A 359 -1.21 -17.64 34.55
C GLU A 359 -0.63 -16.33 34.01
N LYS A 360 0.43 -16.40 33.20
CA LYS A 360 1.03 -15.23 32.56
C LYS A 360 0.23 -14.65 31.40
N VAL A 361 -0.74 -15.39 30.86
CA VAL A 361 -1.62 -14.96 29.76
C VAL A 361 -2.91 -14.33 30.28
N LEU A 362 -3.40 -14.85 31.41
CA LEU A 362 -4.65 -14.42 32.02
C LEU A 362 -4.64 -12.92 32.36
N GLY A 363 -5.58 -12.17 31.79
CA GLY A 363 -5.76 -10.75 32.06
C GLY A 363 -4.69 -9.83 31.45
N THR A 364 -3.79 -10.38 30.63
CA THR A 364 -2.66 -9.63 30.05
C THR A 364 -2.53 -9.79 28.54
N CYS A 365 -2.70 -11.00 27.99
CA CYS A 365 -2.33 -11.29 26.59
C CYS A 365 -3.45 -11.88 25.75
N CYS A 366 -4.33 -12.73 26.31
CA CYS A 366 -5.38 -13.38 25.53
C CYS A 366 -6.54 -13.84 26.41
N GLU A 367 -7.77 -13.68 25.91
CA GLU A 367 -8.99 -14.18 26.53
C GLU A 367 -9.49 -15.46 25.84
N ASN A 368 -10.34 -16.23 26.53
CA ASN A 368 -10.98 -17.44 26.00
C ASN A 368 -9.97 -18.46 25.41
N VAL A 369 -8.84 -18.63 26.09
CA VAL A 369 -7.72 -19.44 25.63
C VAL A 369 -8.12 -20.91 25.44
N ILE A 370 -7.77 -21.48 24.28
CA ILE A 370 -8.01 -22.90 23.93
C ILE A 370 -6.72 -23.66 23.65
N GLY A 371 -5.55 -23.07 23.90
CA GLY A 371 -4.26 -23.63 23.50
C GLY A 371 -3.32 -22.54 23.01
N TYR A 372 -2.29 -22.94 22.27
CA TYR A 372 -1.35 -22.03 21.62
C TYR A 372 -0.90 -22.61 20.27
N VAL A 373 -0.40 -21.74 19.39
CA VAL A 373 0.12 -22.13 18.07
C VAL A 373 1.64 -22.05 18.09
N PRO A 374 2.37 -23.17 17.95
CA PRO A 374 3.82 -23.15 17.81
C PRO A 374 4.23 -22.51 16.47
N VAL A 375 5.12 -21.53 16.51
CA VAL A 375 5.77 -20.94 15.34
C VAL A 375 7.27 -21.26 15.39
N PRO A 376 7.87 -21.84 14.33
CA PRO A 376 9.31 -22.13 14.33
C PRO A 376 10.14 -20.88 14.56
N VAL A 377 11.11 -20.95 15.46
CA VAL A 377 12.07 -19.86 15.73
C VAL A 377 13.44 -20.27 15.18
N GLY A 378 13.89 -19.58 14.13
CA GLY A 378 15.25 -19.69 13.62
C GLY A 378 16.14 -18.57 14.15
N VAL A 379 17.45 -18.70 13.93
CA VAL A 379 18.44 -17.68 14.33
C VAL A 379 19.23 -17.23 13.12
N ALA A 380 19.31 -15.91 12.90
CA ALA A 380 20.16 -15.30 11.89
C ALA A 380 21.32 -14.53 12.53
N GLY A 381 22.56 -14.73 12.08
CA GLY A 381 23.72 -14.04 12.62
C GLY A 381 25.04 -14.78 12.47
N PRO A 382 26.13 -14.24 13.07
CA PRO A 382 26.16 -13.01 13.85
C PRO A 382 25.98 -11.76 12.98
N LEU A 383 25.18 -10.80 13.46
CA LEU A 383 25.03 -9.47 12.88
C LEU A 383 25.74 -8.44 13.76
N LYS A 384 26.79 -7.81 13.25
CA LYS A 384 27.53 -6.76 13.95
C LYS A 384 26.82 -5.41 13.80
N VAL A 385 26.34 -4.84 14.90
CA VAL A 385 25.66 -3.54 14.95
C VAL A 385 26.31 -2.69 16.03
N ASN A 386 26.76 -1.48 15.68
CA ASN A 386 27.42 -0.55 16.60
C ASN A 386 28.55 -1.21 17.42
N GLY A 387 29.34 -2.08 16.77
CA GLY A 387 30.45 -2.81 17.39
C GLY A 387 30.08 -4.04 18.23
N THR A 388 28.79 -4.39 18.36
CA THR A 388 28.33 -5.57 19.10
C THR A 388 27.76 -6.63 18.15
N ASP A 389 28.10 -7.90 18.36
CA ASP A 389 27.56 -9.02 17.57
C ASP A 389 26.26 -9.56 18.20
N TYR A 390 25.23 -9.74 17.37
CA TYR A 390 23.93 -10.26 17.79
C TYR A 390 23.53 -11.52 17.03
N MET A 391 22.88 -12.44 17.73
CA MET A 391 22.20 -13.60 17.17
C MET A 391 20.70 -13.33 17.16
N ILE A 392 20.13 -13.10 15.97
CA ILE A 392 18.78 -12.55 15.81
C ILE A 392 17.74 -13.68 15.78
N PRO A 393 16.83 -13.77 16.78
CA PRO A 393 15.74 -14.72 16.75
C PRO A 393 14.64 -14.26 15.77
N LEU A 394 14.20 -15.15 14.88
CA LEU A 394 13.18 -14.89 13.87
C LEU A 394 12.13 -16.02 13.90
N ALA A 395 10.90 -15.69 14.29
CA ALA A 395 9.79 -16.64 14.31
C ALA A 395 9.02 -16.58 12.99
N THR A 396 9.10 -17.63 12.17
CA THR A 396 8.48 -17.62 10.84
C THR A 396 8.15 -19.03 10.34
N THR A 397 7.13 -19.11 9.49
CA THR A 397 6.82 -20.29 8.67
C THR A 397 7.26 -20.11 7.21
N GLU A 398 7.76 -18.94 6.84
CA GLU A 398 8.31 -18.68 5.52
C GLU A 398 9.72 -19.29 5.42
N GLY A 399 9.84 -20.35 4.64
CA GLY A 399 11.15 -20.95 4.41
C GLY A 399 12.06 -20.05 3.57
N ALA A 400 13.37 -20.26 3.70
CA ALA A 400 14.46 -19.43 3.21
C ALA A 400 14.62 -18.03 3.86
N LEU A 401 13.64 -17.50 4.61
CA LEU A 401 13.74 -16.17 5.23
C LEU A 401 14.96 -16.04 6.16
N VAL A 402 15.09 -16.96 7.12
CA VAL A 402 16.20 -16.96 8.09
C VAL A 402 17.55 -17.16 7.41
N ALA A 403 17.63 -18.09 6.46
CA ALA A 403 18.86 -18.37 5.71
C ALA A 403 19.30 -17.17 4.85
N SER A 404 18.36 -16.52 4.17
CA SER A 404 18.61 -15.29 3.40
C SER A 404 19.09 -14.17 4.30
N THR A 405 18.43 -13.95 5.45
CA THR A 405 18.83 -12.94 6.43
C THR A 405 20.24 -13.21 6.96
N SER A 406 20.58 -14.46 7.28
CA SER A 406 21.94 -14.87 7.68
C SER A 406 23.01 -14.55 6.63
N ARG A 407 22.71 -14.71 5.33
CA ARG A 407 23.62 -14.31 4.25
C ARG A 407 23.89 -12.80 4.28
N GLY A 408 22.84 -12.00 4.50
CA GLY A 408 22.94 -10.57 4.71
C GLY A 408 23.79 -10.19 5.94
N CYS A 409 23.54 -10.83 7.07
CA CYS A 409 24.31 -10.63 8.30
C CYS A 409 25.80 -10.91 8.06
N LYS A 410 26.12 -11.99 7.34
CA LYS A 410 27.49 -12.33 6.96
C LYS A 410 28.15 -11.23 6.12
N ALA A 411 27.43 -10.64 5.16
CA ALA A 411 27.95 -9.56 4.32
C ALA A 411 28.26 -8.31 5.16
N ILE A 412 27.35 -7.91 6.05
CA ILE A 412 27.52 -6.76 6.95
C ILE A 412 28.66 -6.98 7.94
N THR A 413 28.65 -8.11 8.66
CA THR A 413 29.66 -8.41 9.71
C THR A 413 31.07 -8.54 9.14
N LYS A 414 31.23 -9.10 7.93
CA LYS A 414 32.52 -9.14 7.22
C LYS A 414 33.01 -7.75 6.79
N SER A 415 32.09 -6.78 6.71
CA SER A 415 32.33 -5.41 6.24
C SER A 415 32.39 -4.41 7.39
N ASN A 416 32.94 -4.83 8.54
CA ASN A 416 33.07 -4.04 9.77
C ASN A 416 31.76 -3.72 10.51
N GLY A 417 30.63 -4.32 10.09
CA GLY A 417 29.34 -4.16 10.74
C GLY A 417 28.54 -2.94 10.25
N ALA A 418 27.31 -2.82 10.77
CA ALA A 418 26.42 -1.70 10.49
C ALA A 418 26.45 -0.66 11.61
N LYS A 419 26.19 0.61 11.25
CA LYS A 419 25.90 1.68 12.19
C LYS A 419 24.40 1.94 12.19
N SER A 420 23.77 1.87 13.35
CA SER A 420 22.31 1.99 13.49
C SER A 420 21.98 2.96 14.61
N LEU A 421 21.22 4.01 14.31
CA LEU A 421 21.01 5.16 15.17
C LEU A 421 19.52 5.51 15.25
N VAL A 422 19.02 5.72 16.46
CA VAL A 422 17.69 6.30 16.70
C VAL A 422 17.82 7.82 16.62
N TYR A 423 17.07 8.45 15.70
CA TYR A 423 17.07 9.91 15.54
C TYR A 423 15.80 10.58 16.09
N LYS A 424 14.75 9.80 16.37
CA LYS A 424 13.53 10.29 17.01
C LYS A 424 12.86 9.17 17.83
N ASP A 425 12.27 9.53 18.96
CA ASP A 425 11.56 8.63 19.87
C ASP A 425 10.27 9.28 20.39
N GLY A 426 9.13 8.74 20.00
CA GLY A 426 7.82 9.29 20.40
C GLY A 426 6.67 8.40 19.98
N MET A 427 6.02 7.75 20.94
CA MET A 427 4.75 7.05 20.71
C MET A 427 3.61 8.07 20.66
N SER A 428 2.62 7.84 19.79
CA SER A 428 1.54 8.80 19.56
C SER A 428 0.16 8.32 19.97
N ARG A 429 -0.71 9.27 20.32
CA ARG A 429 -2.16 9.11 20.42
C ARG A 429 -2.84 10.30 19.77
N GLY A 430 -3.87 10.02 18.97
CA GLY A 430 -4.50 11.03 18.13
C GLY A 430 -6.00 11.15 18.35
N PRO A 431 -6.49 11.73 19.46
CA PRO A 431 -7.90 12.01 19.68
C PRO A 431 -8.49 12.96 18.64
N VAL A 432 -9.81 12.90 18.50
CA VAL A 432 -10.63 13.87 17.80
C VAL A 432 -11.60 14.52 18.78
N VAL A 433 -11.62 15.85 18.78
CA VAL A 433 -12.54 16.66 19.56
C VAL A 433 -13.41 17.50 18.62
N GLU A 434 -14.61 17.80 19.06
CA GLU A 434 -15.60 18.61 18.35
C GLU A 434 -15.87 19.90 19.12
N LEU A 435 -15.90 21.00 18.38
CA LEU A 435 -16.16 22.35 18.90
C LEU A 435 -17.44 22.92 18.26
N PRO A 436 -18.06 23.97 18.84
CA PRO A 436 -19.25 24.60 18.24
C PRO A 436 -19.01 25.16 16.83
N SER A 437 -17.78 25.59 16.52
CA SER A 437 -17.42 26.18 15.23
C SER A 437 -15.94 25.96 14.90
N ALA A 438 -15.59 26.11 13.62
CA ALA A 438 -14.20 26.08 13.16
C ALA A 438 -13.35 27.19 13.82
N ALA A 439 -13.94 28.36 14.08
CA ALA A 439 -13.26 29.45 14.80
C ALA A 439 -12.84 29.03 16.21
N LYS A 440 -13.71 28.28 16.92
CA LYS A 440 -13.38 27.70 18.23
C LYS A 440 -12.31 26.62 18.16
N ALA A 441 -12.33 25.75 17.15
CA ALA A 441 -11.26 24.78 16.94
C ALA A 441 -9.88 25.47 16.73
N ILE A 442 -9.84 26.57 15.96
CA ILE A 442 -8.64 27.39 15.77
C ILE A 442 -8.19 28.05 17.07
N GLU A 443 -9.12 28.57 17.88
CA GLU A 443 -8.84 29.15 19.19
C GLU A 443 -8.13 28.13 20.11
N VAL A 444 -8.67 26.91 20.22
CA VAL A 444 -8.07 25.81 20.99
C VAL A 444 -6.67 25.48 20.48
N SER A 445 -6.49 25.36 19.17
CA SER A 445 -5.17 25.05 18.58
C SER A 445 -4.13 26.15 18.85
N LYS A 446 -4.53 27.44 18.78
CA LYS A 446 -3.66 28.56 19.15
C LYS A 446 -3.34 28.57 20.64
N TRP A 447 -4.31 28.23 21.46
CA TRP A 447 -4.15 28.13 22.91
C TRP A 447 -3.12 27.06 23.27
N ILE A 448 -3.17 25.87 22.66
CA ILE A 448 -2.19 24.78 22.87
C ILE A 448 -0.78 25.18 22.44
N LYS A 449 -0.63 25.98 21.38
CA LYS A 449 0.68 26.43 20.87
C LYS A 449 1.34 27.49 21.77
N ASN A 450 0.60 28.12 22.68
CA ASN A 450 1.19 29.01 23.67
C ASN A 450 1.97 28.17 24.70
N LYS A 451 3.23 28.57 24.98
CA LYS A 451 4.16 27.80 25.82
C LYS A 451 3.67 27.59 27.26
N ASP A 452 3.05 28.60 27.86
CA ASP A 452 2.57 28.51 29.25
C ASP A 452 1.37 27.56 29.34
N ASN A 453 0.48 27.62 28.35
CA ASN A 453 -0.67 26.74 28.25
C ASN A 453 -0.29 25.30 27.91
N TYR A 454 0.68 25.10 27.01
CA TYR A 454 1.25 23.79 26.72
C TYR A 454 1.80 23.14 28.00
N SER A 455 2.51 23.91 28.83
CA SER A 455 3.10 23.42 30.08
C SER A 455 2.03 22.88 31.05
N LEU A 456 0.83 23.46 31.05
CA LEU A 456 -0.30 22.94 31.84
C LEU A 456 -0.78 21.56 31.34
N LEU A 457 -0.81 21.36 30.02
CA LEU A 457 -1.18 20.08 29.43
C LEU A 457 -0.08 19.03 29.62
N GLU A 458 1.18 19.45 29.52
CA GLU A 458 2.36 18.64 29.77
C GLU A 458 2.40 18.14 31.22
N GLU A 459 2.20 19.01 32.21
CA GLU A 459 2.15 18.63 33.62
C GLU A 459 1.03 17.59 33.86
N SER A 460 -0.16 17.86 33.33
CA SER A 460 -1.30 16.94 33.42
C SER A 460 -1.00 15.60 32.77
N PHE A 461 -0.40 15.59 31.58
CA PHE A 461 -0.02 14.37 30.86
C PHE A 461 1.01 13.56 31.67
N ASN A 462 2.10 14.22 32.07
CA ASN A 462 3.25 13.61 32.72
C ASN A 462 2.91 13.09 34.12
N SER A 463 1.91 13.67 34.80
CA SER A 463 1.43 13.18 36.11
C SER A 463 0.88 11.75 36.07
N THR A 464 0.50 11.25 34.89
CA THR A 464 -0.16 9.94 34.75
C THR A 464 0.81 8.75 34.80
N SER A 465 2.12 8.99 34.64
CA SER A 465 3.16 7.96 34.52
C SER A 465 4.55 8.46 34.89
N ASN A 466 5.33 7.61 35.57
CA ASN A 466 6.74 7.88 35.85
C ASN A 466 7.62 7.92 34.60
N PHE A 467 7.19 7.32 33.49
CA PHE A 467 7.98 7.16 32.27
C PHE A 467 7.49 8.00 31.08
N ALA A 468 6.20 8.37 31.06
CA ALA A 468 5.64 9.12 29.94
C ALA A 468 6.11 10.57 30.01
N ARG A 469 6.75 11.07 28.95
CA ARG A 469 7.05 12.50 28.83
C ARG A 469 6.50 13.02 27.51
N LEU A 470 5.53 13.93 27.60
CA LEU A 470 4.97 14.62 26.45
C LEU A 470 6.08 15.35 25.69
N VAL A 471 6.12 15.17 24.38
CA VAL A 471 7.10 15.76 23.46
C VAL A 471 6.43 16.82 22.61
N ASP A 472 5.25 16.53 22.07
CA ASP A 472 4.52 17.46 21.20
C ASP A 472 3.01 17.16 21.20
N ILE A 473 2.21 18.16 20.84
CA ILE A 473 0.80 18.02 20.49
C ILE A 473 0.60 18.68 19.13
N HIS A 474 0.47 17.88 18.08
CA HIS A 474 0.30 18.37 16.73
C HIS A 474 -1.19 18.46 16.34
N PRO A 475 -1.75 19.67 16.14
CA PRO A 475 -3.15 19.85 15.77
C PRO A 475 -3.37 19.74 14.25
N PHE A 476 -4.35 18.94 13.84
CA PHE A 476 -4.91 18.90 12.47
C PHE A 476 -6.37 19.35 12.49
N HIS A 477 -6.73 20.29 11.61
CA HIS A 477 -8.06 20.89 11.55
C HIS A 477 -8.90 20.28 10.43
N ALA A 478 -10.17 19.98 10.70
CA ALA A 478 -11.14 19.64 9.67
C ALA A 478 -12.54 20.10 10.09
N ALA A 479 -13.08 21.11 9.41
CA ALA A 479 -14.34 21.76 9.80
C ALA A 479 -14.30 22.24 11.27
N ARG A 480 -15.29 21.84 12.08
CA ARG A 480 -15.33 22.12 13.54
C ARG A 480 -14.65 21.05 14.39
N PHE A 481 -14.01 20.06 13.74
CA PHE A 481 -13.25 19.00 14.40
C PHE A 481 -11.78 19.37 14.49
N LEU A 482 -11.19 19.05 15.64
CA LEU A 482 -9.78 19.21 15.89
C LEU A 482 -9.19 17.86 16.27
N PHE A 483 -8.24 17.40 15.47
CA PHE A 483 -7.51 16.17 15.71
C PHE A 483 -6.18 16.53 16.37
N LEU A 484 -5.95 16.05 17.58
CA LEU A 484 -4.76 16.42 18.35
C LEU A 484 -3.85 15.20 18.44
N ARG A 485 -2.71 15.22 17.75
CA ARG A 485 -1.73 14.13 17.80
C ARG A 485 -0.73 14.40 18.92
N PHE A 486 -0.99 13.81 20.07
CA PHE A 486 -0.06 13.77 21.20
C PHE A 486 1.09 12.82 20.88
N GLU A 487 2.31 13.25 21.14
CA GLU A 487 3.53 12.46 21.00
C GLU A 487 4.27 12.46 22.35
N ALA A 488 4.72 11.30 22.82
CA ALA A 488 5.41 11.17 24.09
C ALA A 488 6.47 10.06 24.07
N THR A 489 7.57 10.26 24.80
CA THR A 489 8.50 9.16 25.14
C THR A 489 7.86 8.28 26.20
N THR A 490 8.19 6.97 26.22
CA THR A 490 7.50 5.99 27.08
C THR A 490 8.45 5.01 27.77
N GLY A 491 9.73 5.37 27.86
CA GLY A 491 10.78 4.51 28.37
C GLY A 491 10.94 3.25 27.51
N ASP A 492 11.07 2.10 28.17
CA ASP A 492 11.27 0.80 27.51
C ASP A 492 9.97 0.07 27.16
N ALA A 493 8.81 0.65 27.49
CA ALA A 493 7.53 0.16 26.99
C ALA A 493 7.33 0.64 25.54
N MET A 494 6.52 -0.07 24.77
CA MET A 494 6.00 0.47 23.50
C MET A 494 5.09 1.68 23.78
N GLY A 495 4.37 1.67 24.91
CA GLY A 495 3.80 2.88 25.49
C GLY A 495 2.36 3.23 25.08
N MET A 496 1.69 2.40 24.28
CA MET A 496 0.31 2.65 23.79
C MET A 496 -0.69 3.06 24.89
N ASN A 497 -0.80 2.26 25.94
CA ASN A 497 -1.71 2.54 27.07
C ASN A 497 -1.27 3.76 27.88
N MET A 498 0.05 3.98 27.96
CA MET A 498 0.64 5.07 28.71
C MET A 498 0.32 6.42 28.06
N VAL A 499 0.51 6.53 26.74
CA VAL A 499 0.15 7.74 25.98
C VAL A 499 -1.36 7.95 25.99
N ALA A 500 -2.18 6.90 25.87
CA ALA A 500 -3.63 7.03 25.94
C ALA A 500 -4.11 7.62 27.27
N LYS A 501 -3.58 7.14 28.40
CA LYS A 501 -3.88 7.67 29.73
C LYS A 501 -3.44 9.13 29.90
N GLY A 502 -2.23 9.46 29.45
CA GLY A 502 -1.73 10.83 29.46
C GLY A 502 -2.61 11.77 28.63
N THR A 503 -3.00 11.35 27.42
CA THR A 503 -3.88 12.11 26.54
C THR A 503 -5.25 12.34 27.17
N GLU A 504 -5.85 11.32 27.81
CA GLU A 504 -7.12 11.48 28.51
C GLU A 504 -7.04 12.55 29.62
N ALA A 505 -5.98 12.53 30.42
CA ALA A 505 -5.76 13.54 31.45
C ALA A 505 -5.62 14.95 30.84
N SER A 506 -4.83 15.11 29.77
CA SER A 506 -4.72 16.40 29.07
C SER A 506 -6.04 16.85 28.46
N LEU A 507 -6.87 15.95 27.93
CA LEU A 507 -8.19 16.29 27.39
C LEU A 507 -9.15 16.75 28.49
N VAL A 508 -9.11 16.14 29.68
CA VAL A 508 -9.87 16.62 30.84
C VAL A 508 -9.46 18.05 31.19
N LYS A 509 -8.15 18.34 31.20
CA LYS A 509 -7.65 19.69 31.45
C LYS A 509 -8.08 20.68 30.37
N LEU A 510 -8.02 20.27 29.11
CA LEU A 510 -8.45 21.09 27.98
C LEU A 510 -9.95 21.39 28.03
N LYS A 511 -10.79 20.42 28.45
CA LYS A 511 -12.23 20.61 28.63
C LYS A 511 -12.57 21.55 29.78
N GLN A 512 -11.73 21.69 30.80
CA GLN A 512 -11.90 22.71 31.84
C GLN A 512 -11.71 24.14 31.29
N VAL A 513 -10.82 24.31 30.31
CA VAL A 513 -10.55 25.61 29.68
C VAL A 513 -11.57 25.92 28.58
N PHE A 514 -11.99 24.91 27.84
CA PHE A 514 -13.00 24.98 26.78
C PHE A 514 -14.17 24.05 27.11
N PRO A 515 -15.12 24.46 27.97
CA PRO A 515 -16.25 23.62 28.40
C PRO A 515 -17.15 23.16 27.24
N GLU A 516 -17.18 23.93 26.15
CA GLU A 516 -17.91 23.60 24.92
C GLU A 516 -17.25 22.50 24.07
N MET A 517 -16.06 22.04 24.43
CA MET A 517 -15.34 20.98 23.72
C MET A 517 -15.86 19.60 24.08
N GLU A 518 -16.23 18.82 23.07
CA GLU A 518 -16.62 17.43 23.24
C GLU A 518 -15.55 16.50 22.69
N VAL A 519 -15.20 15.48 23.48
CA VAL A 519 -14.26 14.44 23.05
C VAL A 519 -15.06 13.39 22.30
N VAL A 520 -14.93 13.36 20.97
CA VAL A 520 -15.63 12.39 20.13
C VAL A 520 -14.98 11.00 20.26
N SER A 521 -13.65 10.95 20.25
CA SER A 521 -12.90 9.71 20.44
C SER A 521 -11.48 10.00 20.89
N ILE A 522 -10.95 9.16 21.79
CA ILE A 522 -9.53 9.18 22.19
C ILE A 522 -8.58 8.77 21.04
N SER A 523 -9.13 8.14 19.99
CA SER A 523 -8.42 7.73 18.79
C SER A 523 -9.23 8.07 17.55
N GLY A 524 -9.02 9.28 17.02
CA GLY A 524 -9.52 9.79 15.74
C GLY A 524 -8.66 9.40 14.54
N ASN A 525 -7.93 8.28 14.61
CA ASN A 525 -7.08 7.74 13.52
C ASN A 525 -5.89 8.59 13.04
N VAL A 526 -5.61 9.75 13.64
CA VAL A 526 -4.39 10.55 13.36
C VAL A 526 -3.18 10.16 14.24
N CYS A 527 -3.24 9.03 14.95
CA CYS A 527 -2.07 8.50 15.66
C CYS A 527 -0.94 8.15 14.68
N THR A 528 -1.07 7.36 13.62
CA THR A 528 -2.09 6.36 13.24
C THR A 528 -1.64 4.98 13.76
N ASP A 529 -2.55 4.09 14.16
CA ASP A 529 -2.19 2.80 14.78
C ASP A 529 -2.86 1.62 14.08
N LYS A 530 -2.08 0.63 13.64
CA LYS A 530 -2.45 -0.55 12.86
C LYS A 530 -3.05 -0.24 11.48
N LYS A 531 -2.74 0.91 10.90
CA LYS A 531 -3.19 1.33 9.55
C LYS A 531 -2.08 2.08 8.81
N PRO A 532 -1.89 1.82 7.50
CA PRO A 532 -0.91 2.56 6.70
C PRO A 532 -1.29 4.05 6.66
N SER A 533 -0.31 4.92 6.89
CA SER A 533 -0.56 6.36 7.01
C SER A 533 0.68 7.20 6.66
N ALA A 534 0.49 8.20 5.80
CA ALA A 534 1.52 9.18 5.47
C ALA A 534 1.96 9.99 6.69
N ILE A 535 1.09 10.19 7.69
CA ILE A 535 1.42 10.92 8.92
C ILE A 535 2.54 10.19 9.67
N ASN A 536 2.48 8.86 9.77
CA ASN A 536 3.53 8.07 10.43
C ASN A 536 4.83 8.07 9.61
N TRP A 537 4.73 8.04 8.28
CA TRP A 537 5.89 8.14 7.40
C TRP A 537 6.63 9.48 7.56
N ILE A 538 5.89 10.60 7.57
CA ILE A 538 6.46 11.95 7.57
C ILE A 538 6.90 12.37 8.97
N LEU A 539 6.04 12.18 9.96
CA LEU A 539 6.29 12.68 11.32
C LEU A 539 6.91 11.63 12.25
N GLY A 540 7.00 10.36 11.83
CA GLY A 540 7.45 9.26 12.67
C GLY A 540 6.41 8.81 13.70
N ARG A 541 6.65 7.63 14.30
CA ARG A 541 5.86 7.05 15.40
C ARG A 541 6.62 5.91 16.10
N GLY A 542 6.76 5.94 17.41
CA GLY A 542 7.65 5.00 18.11
C GLY A 542 9.11 5.40 17.92
N LYS A 543 9.96 4.50 17.47
CA LYS A 543 11.39 4.74 17.22
C LYS A 543 11.63 5.00 15.74
N SER A 544 12.22 6.15 15.41
CA SER A 544 12.70 6.45 14.06
C SER A 544 14.18 6.14 13.97
N VAL A 545 14.55 5.22 13.08
CA VAL A 545 15.89 4.63 13.00
C VAL A 545 16.46 4.76 11.60
N VAL A 546 17.74 5.11 11.51
CA VAL A 546 18.54 4.95 10.29
C VAL A 546 19.63 3.91 10.56
N CYS A 547 19.83 3.00 9.62
CA CYS A 547 20.88 1.99 9.68
C CYS A 547 21.63 1.94 8.36
N GLU A 548 22.95 1.99 8.41
CA GLU A 548 23.84 2.05 7.24
C GLU A 548 25.00 1.05 7.36
N ALA A 549 25.49 0.59 6.22
CA ALA A 549 26.71 -0.20 6.10
C ALA A 549 27.38 0.03 4.74
N THR A 550 28.71 0.01 4.72
CA THR A 550 29.51 0.00 3.50
C THR A 550 30.07 -1.39 3.27
N ILE A 551 29.69 -2.04 2.18
CA ILE A 551 30.06 -3.42 1.82
C ILE A 551 31.12 -3.37 0.71
N PRO A 552 32.36 -3.84 0.96
CA PRO A 552 33.39 -3.88 -0.05
C PRO A 552 32.99 -4.72 -1.26
N ALA A 553 33.43 -4.33 -2.45
CA ALA A 553 33.13 -5.02 -3.72
C ALA A 553 33.39 -6.54 -3.65
N ALA A 554 34.53 -6.92 -3.06
CA ALA A 554 34.89 -8.32 -2.87
C ALA A 554 33.88 -9.10 -2.02
N THR A 555 33.26 -8.46 -1.01
CA THR A 555 32.21 -9.08 -0.20
C THR A 555 30.89 -9.17 -0.97
N VAL A 556 30.54 -8.15 -1.78
CA VAL A 556 29.38 -8.20 -2.67
C VAL A 556 29.49 -9.39 -3.63
N GLU A 557 30.63 -9.56 -4.29
CA GLU A 557 30.87 -10.65 -5.25
C GLU A 557 30.94 -12.02 -4.56
N THR A 558 31.63 -12.13 -3.41
CA THR A 558 31.87 -13.43 -2.77
C THR A 558 30.72 -13.91 -1.88
N VAL A 559 29.96 -13.00 -1.26
CA VAL A 559 28.87 -13.35 -0.32
C VAL A 559 27.50 -13.15 -0.96
N LEU A 560 27.25 -11.96 -1.52
CA LEU A 560 25.96 -11.64 -2.15
C LEU A 560 25.84 -12.20 -3.58
N LYS A 561 26.97 -12.60 -4.19
CA LYS A 561 27.04 -13.25 -5.51
C LYS A 561 26.49 -12.38 -6.64
N THR A 562 26.70 -11.06 -6.54
CA THR A 562 26.26 -10.05 -7.52
C THR A 562 27.32 -8.96 -7.64
N THR A 563 27.02 -7.86 -8.33
CA THR A 563 27.86 -6.66 -8.40
C THR A 563 27.14 -5.45 -7.81
N THR A 564 27.91 -4.48 -7.29
CA THR A 564 27.38 -3.22 -6.75
C THR A 564 26.51 -2.48 -7.76
N LYS A 565 26.95 -2.41 -9.02
CA LYS A 565 26.19 -1.78 -10.11
C LYS A 565 24.79 -2.39 -10.25
N LYS A 566 24.69 -3.73 -10.30
CA LYS A 566 23.41 -4.43 -10.43
C LYS A 566 22.50 -4.20 -9.22
N LEU A 567 23.06 -4.19 -8.01
CA LEU A 567 22.29 -3.92 -6.79
C LEU A 567 21.67 -2.52 -6.81
N VAL A 568 22.47 -1.49 -7.11
CA VAL A 568 22.01 -0.10 -7.20
C VAL A 568 20.92 0.04 -8.26
N GLU A 569 21.16 -0.47 -9.49
CA GLU A 569 20.16 -0.41 -10.56
C GLU A 569 18.87 -1.16 -10.20
N THR A 570 18.98 -2.31 -9.52
CA THR A 570 17.79 -3.06 -9.07
C THR A 570 17.04 -2.28 -7.99
N ASN A 571 17.74 -1.62 -7.06
CA ASN A 571 17.12 -0.80 -6.02
C ASN A 571 16.36 0.38 -6.61
N GLU A 572 16.97 1.12 -7.54
CA GLU A 572 16.33 2.24 -8.23
C GLU A 572 15.07 1.80 -8.98
N LYS A 573 15.17 0.74 -9.78
CA LYS A 573 14.05 0.28 -10.62
C LYS A 573 12.93 -0.36 -9.80
N LYS A 574 13.26 -1.12 -8.75
CA LYS A 574 12.27 -1.83 -7.93
C LYS A 574 11.73 -0.97 -6.79
N ASN A 575 12.61 -0.55 -5.88
CA ASN A 575 12.23 0.05 -4.60
C ASN A 575 11.85 1.53 -4.74
N TYR A 576 12.31 2.21 -5.80
CA TYR A 576 11.87 3.58 -6.10
C TYR A 576 10.83 3.59 -7.20
N ILE A 577 11.23 3.31 -8.45
CA ILE A 577 10.33 3.46 -9.61
C ILE A 577 9.12 2.54 -9.48
N GLY A 578 9.33 1.26 -9.16
CA GLY A 578 8.25 0.29 -8.93
C GLY A 578 7.30 0.71 -7.81
N SER A 579 7.82 1.10 -6.64
CA SER A 579 7.00 1.57 -5.52
C SER A 579 6.23 2.87 -5.84
N SER A 580 6.83 3.78 -6.61
CA SER A 580 6.18 5.01 -7.06
C SER A 580 5.03 4.74 -8.02
N ILE A 581 5.20 3.83 -8.99
CA ILE A 581 4.13 3.39 -9.89
C ILE A 581 2.99 2.75 -9.09
N ALA A 582 3.32 1.99 -8.04
CA ALA A 582 2.32 1.34 -7.17
C ALA A 582 1.61 2.32 -6.21
N GLY A 583 2.01 3.60 -6.15
CA GLY A 583 1.46 4.56 -5.19
C GLY A 583 1.77 4.19 -3.73
N SER A 584 2.89 3.52 -3.48
CA SER A 584 3.26 3.07 -2.15
C SER A 584 3.78 4.22 -1.29
N ILE A 585 3.24 4.36 -0.07
CA ILE A 585 3.69 5.35 0.92
C ILE A 585 4.49 4.62 2.00
N GLY A 586 5.78 4.92 2.11
CA GLY A 586 6.70 4.28 3.06
C GLY A 586 7.12 2.86 2.69
N GLY A 587 6.71 2.32 1.53
CA GLY A 587 7.07 0.99 1.03
C GLY A 587 8.20 0.99 0.00
N ASN A 588 9.22 1.83 0.17
CA ASN A 588 10.38 1.92 -0.72
C ASN A 588 11.46 0.90 -0.36
N ASN A 589 11.07 -0.37 -0.19
CA ASN A 589 11.92 -1.47 0.26
C ASN A 589 11.52 -2.79 -0.42
N ALA A 590 12.31 -3.85 -0.21
CA ALA A 590 12.05 -5.15 -0.79
C ALA A 590 11.11 -6.02 0.06
N HIS A 591 11.41 -6.22 1.35
CA HIS A 591 10.66 -7.10 2.25
C HIS A 591 10.85 -6.77 3.74
N ALA A 592 10.92 -5.49 4.11
CA ALA A 592 11.07 -5.08 5.51
C ALA A 592 9.99 -5.71 6.43
N ALA A 593 8.76 -5.86 5.92
CA ALA A 593 7.65 -6.47 6.63
C ALA A 593 7.92 -7.92 7.09
N ASN A 594 8.61 -8.74 6.28
CA ASN A 594 8.88 -10.14 6.63
C ASN A 594 9.79 -10.22 7.87
N ILE A 595 10.79 -9.34 7.94
CA ILE A 595 11.74 -9.27 9.05
C ILE A 595 11.09 -8.71 10.31
N ILE A 596 10.36 -7.60 10.18
CA ILE A 596 9.67 -7.00 11.31
C ILE A 596 8.64 -7.97 11.89
N ALA A 597 7.85 -8.65 11.06
CA ALA A 597 6.90 -9.66 11.53
C ALA A 597 7.59 -10.81 12.27
N ALA A 598 8.65 -11.38 11.70
CA ALA A 598 9.35 -12.51 12.29
C ALA A 598 10.04 -12.16 13.62
N LEU A 599 10.64 -10.96 13.70
CA LEU A 599 11.24 -10.45 14.93
C LEU A 599 10.16 -10.13 15.98
N PHE A 600 9.04 -9.54 15.56
CA PHE A 600 7.96 -9.13 16.46
C PHE A 600 7.31 -10.34 17.14
N ILE A 601 7.01 -11.39 16.38
CA ILE A 601 6.46 -12.63 16.92
C ILE A 601 7.47 -13.28 17.89
N ALA A 602 8.75 -13.34 17.52
CA ALA A 602 9.79 -13.92 18.38
C ALA A 602 9.96 -13.15 19.70
N CYS A 603 9.92 -11.83 19.65
CA CYS A 603 10.23 -10.95 20.78
C CYS A 603 8.99 -10.45 21.55
N GLY A 604 7.79 -10.98 21.26
CA GLY A 604 6.56 -10.63 21.98
C GLY A 604 6.09 -9.20 21.77
N GLN A 605 6.39 -8.63 20.60
CA GLN A 605 5.85 -7.35 20.14
C GLN A 605 4.43 -7.55 19.59
N ASP A 606 3.74 -6.47 19.20
CA ASP A 606 2.40 -6.54 18.59
C ASP A 606 2.51 -6.74 17.07
N PRO A 607 2.20 -7.93 16.51
CA PRO A 607 2.34 -8.18 15.07
C PRO A 607 1.40 -7.34 14.21
N ALA A 608 0.32 -6.78 14.77
CA ALA A 608 -0.56 -5.88 14.02
C ALA A 608 0.12 -4.54 13.68
N GLN A 609 1.18 -4.16 14.42
CA GLN A 609 1.96 -2.96 14.15
C GLN A 609 3.03 -3.16 13.08
N VAL A 610 3.17 -4.37 12.52
CA VAL A 610 3.99 -4.59 11.32
C VAL A 610 3.54 -3.66 10.20
N VAL A 611 2.25 -3.32 10.14
CA VAL A 611 1.67 -2.40 9.14
C VAL A 611 2.45 -1.08 9.04
N GLU A 612 2.87 -0.52 10.17
CA GLU A 612 3.61 0.75 10.21
C GLU A 612 5.09 0.55 10.46
N SER A 613 5.45 -0.35 11.38
CA SER A 613 6.84 -0.68 11.70
C SER A 613 7.65 -1.19 10.51
N CYS A 614 7.01 -1.66 9.44
CA CYS A 614 7.69 -2.03 8.20
C CYS A 614 7.94 -0.88 7.22
N SER A 615 7.45 0.34 7.51
CA SER A 615 7.72 1.49 6.66
C SER A 615 9.22 1.74 6.60
N CYS A 616 9.78 1.67 5.40
CA CYS A 616 11.21 1.64 5.17
C CYS A 616 11.52 2.18 3.78
N ILE A 617 12.54 3.04 3.70
CA ILE A 617 13.23 3.37 2.46
C ILE A 617 14.62 2.74 2.45
N THR A 618 14.90 1.95 1.42
CA THR A 618 16.20 1.31 1.19
C THR A 618 16.98 2.12 0.15
N VAL A 619 18.15 2.63 0.55
CA VAL A 619 19.07 3.37 -0.33
C VAL A 619 20.28 2.50 -0.61
N MET A 620 20.73 2.47 -1.87
CA MET A 620 21.93 1.78 -2.30
C MET A 620 22.69 2.68 -3.27
N GLU A 621 23.98 2.89 -2.99
CA GLU A 621 24.85 3.77 -3.78
C GLU A 621 26.21 3.12 -4.00
N ARG A 622 26.86 3.49 -5.10
CA ARG A 622 28.26 3.17 -5.32
C ARG A 622 29.12 4.13 -4.50
N THR A 623 30.17 3.60 -3.86
CA THR A 623 31.07 4.39 -3.02
C THR A 623 32.51 3.89 -3.10
N GLY A 624 33.42 4.59 -2.42
CA GLY A 624 34.87 4.38 -2.46
C GLY A 624 35.53 5.03 -3.68
N GLU A 625 36.86 5.08 -3.69
CA GLU A 625 37.65 5.78 -4.73
C GLU A 625 37.40 5.26 -6.14
N LEU A 626 37.06 3.96 -6.27
CA LEU A 626 36.80 3.30 -7.55
C LEU A 626 35.29 3.11 -7.84
N GLU A 627 34.39 3.62 -6.98
CA GLU A 627 32.94 3.40 -7.07
C GLU A 627 32.52 1.92 -7.15
N LYS A 628 33.33 1.02 -6.55
CA LYS A 628 33.08 -0.43 -6.56
C LYS A 628 32.39 -0.92 -5.29
N ASP A 629 32.55 -0.19 -4.19
CA ASP A 629 31.94 -0.59 -2.91
C ASP A 629 30.48 -0.16 -2.88
N LEU A 630 29.68 -0.88 -2.09
CA LEU A 630 28.26 -0.61 -1.93
C LEU A 630 28.03 0.12 -0.61
N TYR A 631 27.59 1.36 -0.66
CA TYR A 631 26.91 1.97 0.48
C TYR A 631 25.44 1.52 0.45
N ALA A 632 24.92 1.03 1.57
CA ALA A 632 23.51 0.69 1.68
C ALA A 632 22.96 1.17 3.03
N SER A 633 21.74 1.69 3.02
CA SER A 633 21.04 2.11 4.22
C SER A 633 19.56 1.79 4.19
N VAL A 634 18.97 1.68 5.37
CA VAL A 634 17.52 1.66 5.57
C VAL A 634 17.13 2.76 6.55
N THR A 635 16.07 3.49 6.24
CA THR A 635 15.48 4.47 7.15
C THR A 635 14.05 4.05 7.45
N MET A 636 13.78 3.83 8.73
CA MET A 636 12.53 3.29 9.25
C MET A 636 11.95 4.27 10.29
N PRO A 637 11.05 5.18 9.88
CA PRO A 637 10.64 6.29 10.74
C PRO A 637 9.66 5.89 11.84
N CYS A 638 9.08 4.69 11.80
CA CYS A 638 7.99 4.32 12.68
C CYS A 638 8.06 2.90 13.28
N ILE A 639 9.20 2.50 13.84
CA ILE A 639 9.34 1.19 14.51
C ILE A 639 8.69 1.25 15.91
N GLU A 640 7.57 0.57 16.09
CA GLU A 640 6.83 0.49 17.36
C GLU A 640 7.23 -0.75 18.16
N VAL A 641 8.21 -0.59 19.05
CA VAL A 641 8.75 -1.69 19.86
C VAL A 641 8.82 -1.34 21.34
N GLY A 642 8.80 -2.36 22.18
CA GLY A 642 9.04 -2.28 23.61
C GLY A 642 9.65 -3.56 24.16
N THR A 643 10.36 -3.45 25.28
CA THR A 643 10.95 -4.58 26.00
C THR A 643 10.28 -4.85 27.34
N VAL A 644 9.22 -4.09 27.64
CA VAL A 644 8.35 -4.18 28.82
C VAL A 644 6.88 -4.15 28.40
N GLY A 645 6.08 -5.01 29.01
CA GLY A 645 4.62 -5.06 28.83
C GLY A 645 4.18 -5.92 27.64
N GLY A 646 2.88 -6.20 27.57
CA GLY A 646 2.31 -7.08 26.54
C GLY A 646 2.97 -8.46 26.50
N GLY A 647 3.18 -8.97 25.28
CA GLY A 647 3.75 -10.30 25.03
C GLY A 647 5.20 -10.48 25.50
N THR A 648 5.94 -9.39 25.77
CA THR A 648 7.33 -9.44 26.24
C THR A 648 7.51 -10.13 27.60
N THR A 649 6.42 -10.25 28.36
CA THR A 649 6.39 -10.87 29.69
C THR A 649 6.30 -12.40 29.66
N LEU A 650 5.88 -12.95 28.51
CA LEU A 650 5.76 -14.38 28.28
C LEU A 650 7.15 -15.04 28.23
N PRO A 651 7.36 -16.20 28.88
CA PRO A 651 8.71 -16.78 29.00
C PRO A 651 9.44 -17.02 27.68
N PRO A 652 8.82 -17.57 26.61
CA PRO A 652 9.51 -17.80 25.34
C PRO A 652 9.98 -16.50 24.67
N GLN A 653 9.13 -15.48 24.65
CA GLN A 653 9.41 -14.16 24.07
C GLN A 653 10.48 -13.42 24.88
N ALA A 654 10.41 -13.52 26.20
CA ALA A 654 11.42 -12.98 27.10
C ALA A 654 12.80 -13.64 26.90
N ALA A 655 12.85 -14.93 26.55
CA ALA A 655 14.10 -15.61 26.21
C ALA A 655 14.72 -15.02 24.93
N CYS A 656 13.91 -14.78 23.89
CA CYS A 656 14.37 -14.13 22.65
C CYS A 656 14.90 -12.71 22.90
N LEU A 657 14.22 -11.91 23.73
CA LEU A 657 14.73 -10.59 24.16
C LEU A 657 16.03 -10.68 24.98
N SER A 658 16.21 -11.77 25.74
CA SER A 658 17.45 -12.01 26.49
C SER A 658 18.62 -12.36 25.58
N MET A 659 18.37 -13.11 24.48
CA MET A 659 19.38 -13.38 23.45
C MET A 659 19.94 -12.10 22.83
N LEU A 660 19.08 -11.08 22.69
CA LEU A 660 19.46 -9.76 22.18
C LEU A 660 20.03 -8.83 23.28
N GLY A 661 20.01 -9.25 24.54
CA GLY A 661 20.48 -8.44 25.67
C GLY A 661 19.65 -7.19 25.95
N VAL A 662 18.33 -7.25 25.70
CA VAL A 662 17.40 -6.11 25.85
C VAL A 662 16.14 -6.43 26.66
N LYS A 663 16.08 -7.59 27.33
CA LYS A 663 14.90 -7.97 28.14
C LYS A 663 14.66 -6.98 29.28
N GLY A 664 13.40 -6.53 29.42
CA GLY A 664 12.95 -5.70 30.53
C GLY A 664 13.41 -4.24 30.42
N PRO A 665 13.15 -3.42 31.46
CA PRO A 665 13.55 -2.02 31.47
C PRO A 665 15.07 -1.90 31.61
N SER A 666 15.67 -0.90 30.96
CA SER A 666 17.07 -0.56 31.20
C SER A 666 17.22 -0.02 32.62
N LYS A 667 18.31 -0.42 33.28
CA LYS A 667 18.69 0.09 34.61
C LYS A 667 19.51 1.38 34.54
N VAL A 668 20.05 1.69 33.36
CA VAL A 668 20.99 2.80 33.16
C VAL A 668 20.23 4.02 32.63
N LEU A 669 19.55 3.86 31.49
CA LEU A 669 18.82 4.94 30.84
C LEU A 669 17.45 4.46 30.38
N SER A 670 16.40 5.12 30.83
CA SER A 670 15.01 4.82 30.44
C SER A 670 14.85 4.83 28.92
N GLY A 671 14.38 3.73 28.34
CA GLY A 671 14.14 3.60 26.90
C GLY A 671 15.32 3.10 26.07
N GLU A 672 16.48 2.87 26.70
CA GLU A 672 17.67 2.37 26.03
C GLU A 672 17.47 0.96 25.45
N HIS A 673 16.83 0.05 26.17
CA HIS A 673 16.61 -1.32 25.68
C HIS A 673 15.64 -1.33 24.50
N ALA A 674 14.56 -0.54 24.55
CA ALA A 674 13.63 -0.40 23.42
C ALA A 674 14.30 0.24 22.20
N SER A 675 15.10 1.29 22.40
CA SER A 675 15.90 1.91 21.33
C SER A 675 16.90 0.93 20.73
N LYS A 676 17.59 0.14 21.57
CA LYS A 676 18.52 -0.90 21.12
C LYS A 676 17.80 -1.98 20.31
N LEU A 677 16.62 -2.45 20.74
CA LEU A 677 15.80 -3.38 19.96
C LEU A 677 15.42 -2.80 18.60
N ALA A 678 15.06 -1.52 18.52
CA ALA A 678 14.76 -0.86 17.24
C ALA A 678 16.00 -0.77 16.33
N THR A 679 17.18 -0.47 16.87
CA THR A 679 18.43 -0.45 16.09
C THR A 679 18.80 -1.82 15.53
N ILE A 680 18.57 -2.89 16.32
CA ILE A 680 18.76 -4.28 15.90
C ILE A 680 17.75 -4.65 14.81
N ALA A 681 16.49 -4.24 14.96
CA ALA A 681 15.44 -4.47 13.96
C ALA A 681 15.81 -3.85 12.61
N ALA A 682 16.18 -2.57 12.59
CA ALA A 682 16.60 -1.88 11.36
C ALA A 682 17.85 -2.51 10.73
N ALA A 683 18.85 -2.92 11.53
CA ALA A 683 20.02 -3.62 11.01
C ALA A 683 19.68 -5.01 10.43
N THR A 684 18.73 -5.72 11.03
CA THR A 684 18.24 -7.00 10.50
C THR A 684 17.50 -6.79 9.18
N VAL A 685 16.70 -5.73 9.07
CA VAL A 685 16.06 -5.34 7.81
C VAL A 685 17.11 -5.03 6.75
N LEU A 686 18.13 -4.21 7.04
CA LEU A 686 19.23 -3.93 6.10
C LEU A 686 19.93 -5.21 5.62
N ALA A 687 20.23 -6.14 6.53
CA ALA A 687 20.81 -7.43 6.19
C ALA A 687 19.93 -8.20 5.19
N ALA A 688 18.64 -8.28 5.48
CA ALA A 688 17.70 -9.00 4.66
C ALA A 688 17.46 -8.32 3.30
N GLU A 689 17.41 -6.99 3.25
CA GLU A 689 17.30 -6.19 2.03
C GLU A 689 18.49 -6.47 1.10
N LEU A 690 19.73 -6.40 1.62
CA LEU A 690 20.94 -6.71 0.85
C LEU A 690 20.88 -8.11 0.22
N SER A 691 20.46 -9.10 1.01
CA SER A 691 20.37 -10.47 0.54
C SER A 691 19.27 -10.65 -0.52
N LEU A 692 18.06 -10.14 -0.29
CA LEU A 692 16.95 -10.31 -1.23
C LEU A 692 17.22 -9.55 -2.55
N MET A 693 17.70 -8.32 -2.45
CA MET A 693 18.05 -7.51 -3.63
C MET A 693 19.14 -8.17 -4.47
N ALA A 694 20.13 -8.81 -3.83
CA ALA A 694 21.14 -9.58 -4.55
C ALA A 694 20.53 -10.76 -5.30
N SER A 695 19.65 -11.53 -4.65
CA SER A 695 18.95 -12.64 -5.30
C SER A 695 18.04 -12.20 -6.45
N LEU A 696 17.38 -11.05 -6.34
CA LEU A 696 16.57 -10.47 -7.40
C LEU A 696 17.42 -9.99 -8.58
N SER A 697 18.55 -9.34 -8.30
CA SER A 697 19.47 -8.83 -9.33
C SER A 697 20.10 -9.94 -10.18
N GLU A 698 20.17 -11.16 -9.64
CA GLU A 698 20.69 -12.36 -10.31
C GLU A 698 19.61 -13.39 -10.69
N GLN A 699 18.32 -13.05 -10.48
CA GLN A 699 17.19 -13.93 -10.81
C GLN A 699 17.24 -15.32 -10.12
N THR A 700 17.86 -15.40 -8.94
CA THR A 700 18.06 -16.65 -8.18
C THR A 700 16.98 -16.91 -7.10
N LEU A 701 15.98 -16.03 -7.01
CA LEU A 701 14.94 -16.13 -5.98
C LEU A 701 14.19 -17.47 -6.05
N VAL A 702 13.71 -17.85 -7.24
CA VAL A 702 12.88 -19.05 -7.44
C VAL A 702 13.66 -20.32 -7.12
N SER A 703 14.90 -20.45 -7.62
CA SER A 703 15.74 -21.63 -7.35
C SER A 703 16.05 -21.77 -5.86
N SER A 704 16.35 -20.66 -5.17
CA SER A 704 16.62 -20.67 -3.73
C SER A 704 15.41 -21.07 -2.90
N HIS A 705 14.21 -20.57 -3.25
CA HIS A 705 12.97 -20.99 -2.61
C HIS A 705 12.66 -22.47 -2.86
N LEU A 706 12.87 -22.98 -4.07
CA LEU A 706 12.59 -24.38 -4.39
C LEU A 706 13.49 -25.35 -3.63
N THR A 707 14.77 -25.03 -3.45
CA THR A 707 15.71 -25.88 -2.69
C THR A 707 15.41 -25.88 -1.19
N LEU A 708 14.97 -24.76 -0.62
CA LEU A 708 14.79 -24.62 0.83
C LEU A 708 13.34 -24.89 1.29
N ASN A 709 12.34 -24.74 0.42
CA ASN A 709 10.92 -24.87 0.78
C ASN A 709 10.28 -26.20 0.36
N ARG A 710 11.00 -27.08 -0.35
CA ARG A 710 10.50 -28.41 -0.70
C ARG A 710 11.26 -29.48 0.07
N ARG A 711 10.53 -30.40 0.71
CA ARG A 711 11.11 -31.68 1.16
C ARG A 711 11.74 -32.35 -0.07
N PRO A 712 13.01 -32.81 0.00
CA PRO A 712 13.57 -33.65 -1.05
C PRO A 712 12.63 -34.85 -1.26
N LYS A 713 12.31 -35.20 -2.51
CA LYS A 713 11.65 -36.48 -2.78
C LYS A 713 12.55 -37.57 -2.17
N PRO A 714 12.02 -38.52 -1.38
CA PRO A 714 12.79 -39.68 -0.96
C PRO A 714 13.38 -40.30 -2.23
N ALA A 715 14.68 -40.56 -2.23
CA ALA A 715 15.31 -41.29 -3.32
C ALA A 715 14.50 -42.56 -3.54
N ALA A 716 14.00 -42.78 -4.76
CA ALA A 716 13.31 -44.00 -5.08
C ALA A 716 14.27 -45.15 -4.76
N SER A 717 13.91 -45.98 -3.78
CA SER A 717 14.63 -47.21 -3.50
C SER A 717 14.61 -48.03 -4.78
N SER A 718 15.75 -48.17 -5.43
CA SER A 718 15.95 -49.10 -6.53
C SER A 718 15.62 -50.50 -6.02
N ILE A 719 14.53 -51.08 -6.51
CA ILE A 719 14.26 -52.52 -6.46
C ILE A 719 14.97 -53.15 -7.64
#